data_AF-A0A327R2Y2-F1
#
_entry.id   AF-A0A327R2Y2-F1
#
_cell.length_a   1.000
_cell.length_b   1.000
_cell.length_c   1.000
_cell.angle_alpha   90.00
_cell.angle_beta   90.00
_cell.angle_gamma   90.00
#
_symmetry.space_group_name_H-M   'P 1'
#
loop_
_entity.id
_entity.type
_entity.pdbx_description
1 polymer ?
#
loop_
_entity_poly.entity_id
_entity_poly.type
_entity_poly.pdbx_seq_one_letter_code
_entity_poly.pdbx_strand_id
1 'polypeptide(L)'
;MHILIKRLVLAAGLFLSFGTVNAATIYVNLNATGTNNGSSWANAYTSLQTAIAAAAPGDQIWVAMGTYLPTTTSNTSIPFQMKSGVGIYGGFRGNEANLTDRNFLTNPTILSGDIGVPNAVGDNSISVVVFNETDPDAILDGFHVSGANGGATGGGIYITTNAPSPSNTMVFANVRNCTIENNTGSVNAGGIVISPRSVGAIVNAQLNNNVIRNNTGVNGAGVTVAAITNDNVINTNIANTVFYNNRGNNAGAIMVTNVSGINSIIQTNVLNVSASRNQSTVSSTGAFYMQSGTSTIFSTTIQNTIAYNNGNNTATGEINNTSGATISVSNSIISGPAVYPGTGNLLANPRFVNAATGNLDLLSCSPAINAGVANASVPATDVVNRGRTQFGVIDIGAFESPNPFALPSGPTLTNNPILLCQNTSPVSGPGSTGFIDELAGVGNDPTLQWYDASKNPITLTAPPQVTTVGQTTYFVTRTDASGCVSDYVEVTVNVRPMVPWGTTDLAENFCYGITGAAFTSVNPDPGHSILWYTSRTGPSSPTAPTIDTHAPGLTTYYVAQVNNSTGCVSNKVSVNVNIAPEIPVPTVTPVPDFCVGSSPRSLAPYVSGTDIYWIQGASVPTQTAPTVTPTAPTTTDVIWLVYQTRPLIPGDRTDTRVCQSAPAQVTYAIVDGLTPIPDQAVQSFCYGTAPQPIPQPAGNNYLWYTTPTGGTGSPTRLNTNTSTVGTYDVYVEVSSTANCQSNRARVPINILAAPAAPVVTTPGPTFCEGAPASPLTASSGPNTQLSWYTMPTGGAGVTSYTPVTGTPGNFNVYVSAIDLTFQCESPRVPAPYTVSANTMPDFTVSNICLNNTLTITLNGALPANATWELDGGQVVSGTGNTVRQIRWTAPGTYSVGIIDPSGGSCGTERLKDVTVNPLPTVRIAPVTAAICENSQVNLVASGAVSYDWTPKTGVIGSTTPTATVTMIDGAVYQVAGTDANGCVNTASITLASDPNCITYAFPNAFSPNGDGKNDVFRVRGIGKPQVFEMRIYNRWGNLLFMSQDMSRGWDGRNQGKMQPVGTYLVMIRYMDENGKIFEKKGSLTLVQ
;
A
#
# COMPACT_ATOMS: atom_id res chain seq x y z
N MET A 1 20.28 5.47 -52.28
CA MET A 1 19.16 4.88 -53.05
C MET A 1 19.66 4.15 -54.31
N HIS A 2 20.46 3.08 -54.16
CA HIS A 2 20.96 2.26 -55.30
C HIS A 2 21.29 0.79 -54.91
N ILE A 3 20.82 0.31 -53.75
CA ILE A 3 21.11 -1.04 -53.20
C ILE A 3 19.80 -1.75 -52.77
N LEU A 4 18.68 -1.50 -53.47
CA LEU A 4 17.41 -2.23 -53.22
C LEU A 4 16.89 -3.01 -54.46
N ILE A 5 17.47 -2.82 -55.65
CA ILE A 5 16.93 -3.35 -56.92
C ILE A 5 17.63 -4.65 -57.38
N LYS A 6 18.69 -5.11 -56.68
CA LYS A 6 19.46 -6.32 -57.06
C LYS A 6 19.17 -7.61 -56.29
N ARG A 7 18.15 -7.65 -55.42
CA ARG A 7 17.80 -8.87 -54.64
C ARG A 7 16.43 -9.50 -54.97
N LEU A 8 15.69 -9.00 -55.97
CA LEU A 8 14.35 -9.52 -56.31
C LEU A 8 14.30 -10.55 -57.47
N VAL A 9 15.44 -11.00 -58.01
CA VAL A 9 15.50 -11.78 -59.27
C VAL A 9 16.26 -13.12 -59.12
N LEU A 10 16.31 -13.71 -57.92
CA LEU A 10 16.93 -15.04 -57.73
C LEU A 10 16.17 -15.94 -56.72
N ALA A 11 14.84 -16.01 -56.85
CA ALA A 11 13.98 -16.91 -56.06
C ALA A 11 12.78 -17.48 -56.85
N ALA A 12 12.87 -17.53 -58.19
CA ALA A 12 11.84 -18.11 -59.06
C ALA A 12 12.47 -19.24 -59.89
N GLY A 13 12.53 -20.45 -59.33
CA GLY A 13 13.22 -21.54 -60.04
C GLY A 13 13.43 -22.89 -59.35
N LEU A 14 12.67 -23.26 -58.30
CA LEU A 14 12.60 -24.68 -57.87
C LEU A 14 11.36 -25.00 -57.00
N PHE A 15 10.18 -25.11 -57.63
CA PHE A 15 9.05 -25.80 -57.00
C PHE A 15 9.25 -27.33 -57.11
N LEU A 16 10.14 -27.86 -56.28
CA LEU A 16 10.07 -29.27 -55.89
C LEU A 16 8.94 -29.43 -54.88
N SER A 17 8.17 -30.51 -55.01
CA SER A 17 7.03 -30.80 -54.15
C SER A 17 7.50 -31.11 -52.72
N PHE A 18 7.44 -30.11 -51.84
CA PHE A 18 7.45 -30.35 -50.40
C PHE A 18 6.14 -31.06 -50.04
N GLY A 19 6.23 -32.38 -49.83
CA GLY A 19 5.19 -33.09 -49.11
C GLY A 19 5.03 -32.47 -47.72
N THR A 20 3.81 -32.41 -47.22
CA THR A 20 3.51 -31.93 -45.87
C THR A 20 4.21 -32.82 -44.85
N VAL A 21 5.35 -32.37 -44.33
CA VAL A 21 6.01 -32.98 -43.18
C VAL A 21 5.09 -32.74 -41.99
N ASN A 22 4.52 -33.82 -41.45
CA ASN A 22 3.65 -33.74 -40.30
C ASN A 22 4.54 -33.62 -39.05
N ALA A 23 4.40 -32.53 -38.29
CA ALA A 23 5.18 -32.24 -37.10
C ALA A 23 5.09 -33.41 -36.10
N ALA A 24 6.23 -33.94 -35.64
CA ALA A 24 6.25 -35.06 -34.72
C ALA A 24 6.30 -34.61 -33.26
N THR A 25 5.64 -35.36 -32.38
CA THR A 25 5.84 -35.28 -30.93
C THR A 25 6.88 -36.30 -30.51
N ILE A 26 8.00 -35.82 -29.96
CA ILE A 26 9.13 -36.63 -29.49
C ILE A 26 9.10 -36.67 -27.97
N TYR A 27 8.95 -37.87 -27.40
CA TYR A 27 8.83 -38.06 -25.96
C TYR A 27 10.20 -38.32 -25.30
N VAL A 28 10.43 -37.74 -24.12
CA VAL A 28 11.66 -37.88 -23.32
C VAL A 28 11.32 -38.23 -21.87
N ASN A 29 11.89 -39.33 -21.35
CA ASN A 29 11.69 -39.79 -19.98
C ASN A 29 12.89 -40.63 -19.54
N LEU A 30 13.60 -40.20 -18.48
CA LEU A 30 14.76 -40.91 -17.89
C LEU A 30 14.46 -42.38 -17.52
N ASN A 31 13.20 -42.67 -17.17
CA ASN A 31 12.77 -43.98 -16.69
C ASN A 31 12.14 -44.87 -17.79
N ALA A 32 12.20 -44.46 -19.05
CA ALA A 32 11.68 -45.26 -20.16
C ALA A 32 12.51 -46.53 -20.39
N THR A 33 11.83 -47.65 -20.59
CA THR A 33 12.44 -48.99 -20.76
C THR A 33 12.19 -49.61 -22.14
N GLY A 34 11.44 -48.93 -23.01
CA GLY A 34 11.16 -49.35 -24.38
C GLY A 34 12.30 -49.05 -25.36
N THR A 35 11.97 -48.82 -26.63
CA THR A 35 12.94 -48.80 -27.73
C THR A 35 13.80 -47.53 -27.86
N ASN A 36 13.74 -46.60 -26.89
CA ASN A 36 14.57 -45.39 -26.81
C ASN A 36 14.63 -44.59 -28.15
N ASN A 37 13.47 -44.35 -28.76
CA ASN A 37 13.32 -43.72 -30.08
C ASN A 37 12.35 -42.53 -30.09
N GLY A 38 11.82 -42.13 -28.93
CA GLY A 38 10.97 -40.97 -28.78
C GLY A 38 9.53 -41.13 -29.30
N SER A 39 9.10 -42.30 -29.78
CA SER A 39 7.81 -42.46 -30.49
C SER A 39 6.56 -42.49 -29.59
N SER A 40 6.74 -42.61 -28.28
CA SER A 40 5.70 -42.64 -27.24
C SER A 40 6.37 -42.53 -25.87
N TRP A 41 5.61 -42.30 -24.80
CA TRP A 41 6.17 -42.32 -23.43
C TRP A 41 6.89 -43.62 -23.05
N ALA A 42 6.42 -44.78 -23.54
CA ALA A 42 7.05 -46.07 -23.26
C ALA A 42 8.39 -46.24 -24.00
N ASN A 43 8.48 -45.72 -25.23
CA ASN A 43 9.67 -45.74 -26.07
C ASN A 43 10.46 -44.42 -26.03
N ALA A 44 10.21 -43.57 -25.04
CA ALA A 44 10.75 -42.23 -24.95
C ALA A 44 12.29 -42.25 -24.93
N TYR A 45 12.91 -41.16 -25.39
CA TYR A 45 14.34 -41.00 -25.23
C TYR A 45 14.72 -40.87 -23.75
N THR A 46 15.72 -41.62 -23.30
CA THR A 46 16.29 -41.49 -21.94
C THR A 46 17.31 -40.35 -21.83
N SER A 47 17.61 -39.67 -22.94
CA SER A 47 18.48 -38.48 -23.00
C SER A 47 17.79 -37.37 -23.79
N LEU A 48 17.59 -36.22 -23.14
CA LEU A 48 17.08 -35.02 -23.81
C LEU A 48 18.03 -34.52 -24.90
N GLN A 49 19.35 -34.64 -24.70
CA GLN A 49 20.34 -34.24 -25.71
C GLN A 49 20.21 -35.09 -26.99
N THR A 50 19.89 -36.38 -26.87
CA THR A 50 19.62 -37.26 -28.01
C THR A 50 18.32 -36.92 -28.71
N ALA A 51 17.25 -36.59 -27.95
CA ALA A 51 15.98 -36.14 -28.52
C ALA A 51 16.13 -34.81 -29.28
N ILE A 52 16.85 -33.84 -28.71
CA ILE A 52 17.21 -32.59 -29.38
C ILE A 52 17.98 -32.87 -30.66
N ALA A 53 18.97 -33.77 -30.64
CA ALA A 53 19.73 -34.13 -31.83
C ALA A 53 18.84 -34.76 -32.93
N ALA A 54 17.84 -35.56 -32.56
CA ALA A 54 16.91 -36.21 -33.49
C ALA A 54 15.84 -35.26 -34.10
N ALA A 55 15.40 -34.24 -33.37
CA ALA A 55 14.31 -33.35 -33.80
C ALA A 55 14.60 -32.53 -35.07
N ALA A 56 13.59 -32.34 -35.91
CA ALA A 56 13.59 -31.50 -37.09
C ALA A 56 12.72 -30.23 -36.90
N PRO A 57 12.89 -29.16 -37.71
CA PRO A 57 12.04 -27.98 -37.64
C PRO A 57 10.56 -28.34 -37.81
N GLY A 58 9.72 -27.88 -36.90
CA GLY A 58 8.30 -28.21 -36.75
C GLY A 58 8.02 -29.18 -35.59
N ASP A 59 8.99 -29.99 -35.17
CA ASP A 59 8.79 -30.99 -34.11
C ASP A 59 8.64 -30.37 -32.72
N GLN A 60 7.95 -31.10 -31.84
CA GLN A 60 7.86 -30.77 -30.41
C GLN A 60 8.49 -31.87 -29.57
N ILE A 61 9.25 -31.48 -28.54
CA ILE A 61 9.86 -32.40 -27.58
C ILE A 61 9.13 -32.26 -26.23
N TRP A 62 8.52 -33.34 -25.75
CA TRP A 62 7.81 -33.39 -24.47
C TRP A 62 8.63 -34.16 -23.43
N VAL A 63 8.93 -33.52 -22.31
CA VAL A 63 9.92 -34.01 -21.33
C VAL A 63 9.27 -34.26 -19.97
N ALA A 64 9.25 -35.53 -19.57
CA ALA A 64 8.77 -35.96 -18.26
C ALA A 64 9.63 -35.40 -17.12
N MET A 65 9.03 -35.20 -15.95
CA MET A 65 9.68 -34.71 -14.73
C MET A 65 10.92 -35.52 -14.37
N GLY A 66 11.90 -34.84 -13.75
CA GLY A 66 13.22 -35.40 -13.46
C GLY A 66 14.35 -34.44 -13.82
N THR A 67 15.59 -34.85 -13.52
CA THR A 67 16.79 -34.03 -13.72
C THR A 67 17.59 -34.52 -14.93
N TYR A 68 17.70 -33.68 -15.94
CA TYR A 68 18.39 -33.96 -17.20
C TYR A 68 19.71 -33.19 -17.24
N LEU A 69 20.78 -33.90 -17.57
CA LEU A 69 22.12 -33.36 -17.76
C LEU A 69 22.42 -33.21 -19.26
N PRO A 70 23.09 -32.13 -19.70
CA PRO A 70 23.44 -31.94 -21.11
C PRO A 70 24.52 -32.92 -21.59
N THR A 71 25.30 -33.47 -20.66
CA THR A 71 26.29 -34.52 -20.90
C THR A 71 26.48 -35.38 -19.65
N THR A 72 26.92 -36.63 -19.83
CA THR A 72 27.34 -37.54 -18.74
C THR A 72 28.85 -37.47 -18.47
N THR A 73 29.56 -36.56 -19.13
CA THR A 73 30.99 -36.29 -18.93
C THR A 73 31.17 -34.99 -18.14
N SER A 74 32.38 -34.70 -17.65
CA SER A 74 32.73 -33.41 -17.03
C SER A 74 33.06 -32.31 -18.06
N ASN A 75 32.58 -32.41 -19.30
CA ASN A 75 32.81 -31.39 -20.32
C ASN A 75 31.85 -30.22 -20.16
N THR A 76 32.31 -29.19 -19.45
CA THR A 76 31.59 -27.96 -19.13
C THR A 76 31.10 -27.17 -20.35
N SER A 77 31.61 -27.44 -21.56
CA SER A 77 31.29 -26.71 -22.78
C SER A 77 30.13 -27.31 -23.58
N ILE A 78 29.44 -28.33 -23.06
CA ILE A 78 28.28 -28.96 -23.72
C ILE A 78 26.98 -28.47 -23.04
N PRO A 79 26.17 -27.63 -23.72
CA PRO A 79 24.84 -27.22 -23.26
C PRO A 79 23.73 -28.07 -23.92
N PHE A 80 22.51 -27.93 -23.41
CA PHE A 80 21.31 -28.16 -24.22
C PHE A 80 21.20 -27.06 -25.29
N GLN A 81 21.60 -27.41 -26.52
CA GLN A 81 21.58 -26.50 -27.66
C GLN A 81 20.18 -26.45 -28.27
N MET A 82 19.51 -25.30 -28.18
CA MET A 82 18.20 -25.10 -28.82
C MET A 82 18.32 -25.15 -30.35
N LYS A 83 17.28 -25.67 -31.00
CA LYS A 83 17.17 -25.77 -32.47
C LYS A 83 16.06 -24.85 -33.00
N SER A 84 16.31 -24.26 -34.17
CA SER A 84 15.32 -23.55 -34.98
C SER A 84 14.14 -24.46 -35.33
N GLY A 85 12.91 -23.95 -35.19
CA GLY A 85 11.68 -24.68 -35.44
C GLY A 85 11.27 -25.69 -34.38
N VAL A 86 12.00 -25.85 -33.27
CA VAL A 86 11.75 -26.91 -32.27
C VAL A 86 11.28 -26.34 -30.95
N GLY A 87 10.06 -26.71 -30.55
CA GLY A 87 9.51 -26.40 -29.22
C GLY A 87 9.82 -27.50 -28.20
N ILE A 88 10.43 -27.15 -27.08
CA ILE A 88 10.75 -28.08 -25.99
C ILE A 88 9.88 -27.72 -24.77
N TYR A 89 9.18 -28.72 -24.23
CA TYR A 89 8.15 -28.57 -23.21
C TYR A 89 8.40 -29.50 -22.01
N GLY A 90 8.52 -28.92 -20.82
CA GLY A 90 8.58 -29.61 -19.51
C GLY A 90 7.23 -29.57 -18.79
N GLY A 91 7.13 -30.28 -17.65
CA GLY A 91 5.92 -30.34 -16.84
C GLY A 91 5.08 -31.61 -16.96
N PHE A 92 5.59 -32.65 -17.63
CA PHE A 92 4.89 -33.92 -17.84
C PHE A 92 5.21 -34.94 -16.75
N ARG A 93 4.29 -35.85 -16.45
CA ARG A 93 4.51 -37.08 -15.66
C ARG A 93 5.06 -38.21 -16.51
N GLY A 94 4.85 -38.16 -17.82
CA GLY A 94 5.22 -39.21 -18.76
C GLY A 94 4.06 -40.16 -19.08
N ASN A 95 2.82 -39.67 -19.03
CA ASN A 95 1.62 -40.43 -19.42
C ASN A 95 0.52 -39.58 -20.08
N GLU A 96 0.77 -38.28 -20.29
CA GLU A 96 -0.14 -37.32 -20.91
C GLU A 96 -0.38 -37.57 -22.40
N ALA A 97 -1.58 -37.23 -22.89
CA ALA A 97 -1.93 -37.35 -24.31
C ALA A 97 -1.79 -36.02 -25.08
N ASN A 98 -2.00 -34.89 -24.41
CA ASN A 98 -2.00 -33.55 -25.01
C ASN A 98 -1.01 -32.61 -24.30
N LEU A 99 -0.51 -31.59 -25.03
CA LEU A 99 0.36 -30.55 -24.47
C LEU A 99 -0.29 -29.75 -23.34
N THR A 100 -1.62 -29.67 -23.32
CA THR A 100 -2.44 -29.01 -22.29
C THR A 100 -2.60 -29.82 -21.01
N ASP A 101 -2.30 -31.13 -21.03
CA ASP A 101 -2.49 -32.01 -19.87
C ASP A 101 -1.34 -31.89 -18.86
N ARG A 102 -0.22 -31.28 -19.27
CA ARG A 102 0.99 -31.09 -18.44
C ARG A 102 0.74 -30.09 -17.32
N ASN A 103 1.44 -30.26 -16.21
CA ASN A 103 1.47 -29.30 -15.09
C ASN A 103 2.91 -29.00 -14.68
N PHE A 104 3.48 -27.95 -15.26
CA PHE A 104 4.86 -27.51 -14.98
C PHE A 104 5.08 -26.97 -13.56
N LEU A 105 4.01 -26.67 -12.81
CA LEU A 105 4.11 -26.26 -11.40
C LEU A 105 4.26 -27.46 -10.45
N THR A 106 3.67 -28.63 -10.78
CA THR A 106 3.69 -29.81 -9.91
C THR A 106 4.58 -30.95 -10.38
N ASN A 107 4.98 -30.96 -11.66
CA ASN A 107 5.81 -32.01 -12.27
C ASN A 107 7.15 -31.39 -12.73
N PRO A 108 8.07 -31.01 -11.83
CA PRO A 108 9.25 -30.23 -12.19
C PRO A 108 10.19 -31.00 -13.14
N THR A 109 10.43 -30.44 -14.31
CA THR A 109 11.45 -30.89 -15.26
C THR A 109 12.68 -30.00 -15.12
N ILE A 110 13.80 -30.54 -14.64
CA ILE A 110 15.00 -29.79 -14.30
C ILE A 110 16.08 -30.04 -15.37
N LEU A 111 16.56 -28.98 -15.99
CA LEU A 111 17.80 -28.96 -16.76
C LEU A 111 18.90 -28.53 -15.81
N SER A 112 19.85 -29.43 -15.53
CA SER A 112 20.92 -29.17 -14.56
C SER A 112 22.28 -29.13 -15.23
N GLY A 113 23.07 -28.11 -14.86
CA GLY A 113 24.48 -27.99 -15.19
C GLY A 113 25.41 -28.76 -14.25
N ASP A 114 24.90 -29.42 -13.20
CA ASP A 114 25.66 -30.24 -12.23
C ASP A 114 26.10 -31.57 -12.87
N ILE A 115 27.08 -31.48 -13.77
CA ILE A 115 27.65 -32.60 -14.53
C ILE A 115 28.94 -33.10 -13.87
N GLY A 116 29.29 -34.37 -14.09
CA GLY A 116 30.49 -34.97 -13.50
C GLY A 116 30.27 -35.37 -12.05
N VAL A 117 30.92 -34.69 -11.10
CA VAL A 117 30.81 -34.99 -9.65
C VAL A 117 29.62 -34.23 -9.04
N PRO A 118 28.62 -34.91 -8.43
CA PRO A 118 27.44 -34.24 -7.90
C PRO A 118 27.76 -33.13 -6.87
N ASN A 119 27.18 -31.95 -7.08
CA ASN A 119 27.36 -30.70 -6.33
C ASN A 119 28.76 -30.06 -6.43
N ALA A 120 29.61 -30.48 -7.37
CA ALA A 120 30.94 -29.91 -7.56
C ALA A 120 30.94 -28.79 -8.61
N VAL A 121 30.80 -27.54 -8.16
CA VAL A 121 30.70 -26.35 -9.03
C VAL A 121 31.85 -26.21 -10.06
N GLY A 122 33.00 -26.87 -9.84
CA GLY A 122 34.17 -26.81 -10.72
C GLY A 122 34.02 -27.50 -12.08
N ASP A 123 33.25 -28.59 -12.16
CA ASP A 123 32.93 -29.31 -13.41
C ASP A 123 31.52 -29.02 -13.95
N ASN A 124 30.79 -28.08 -13.36
CA ASN A 124 29.49 -27.65 -13.86
C ASN A 124 29.55 -27.01 -15.26
N SER A 125 28.44 -27.15 -16.00
CA SER A 125 28.26 -26.60 -17.34
C SER A 125 28.41 -25.06 -17.36
N ILE A 126 29.14 -24.53 -18.34
CA ILE A 126 29.28 -23.08 -18.59
C ILE A 126 27.93 -22.46 -18.98
N SER A 127 27.08 -23.21 -19.67
CA SER A 127 25.67 -22.85 -19.79
C SER A 127 24.82 -24.09 -19.85
N VAL A 128 23.67 -24.08 -19.18
CA VAL A 128 22.75 -25.23 -19.22
C VAL A 128 22.01 -25.25 -20.54
N VAL A 129 21.49 -24.09 -20.98
CA VAL A 129 20.76 -23.92 -22.24
C VAL A 129 21.40 -22.83 -23.10
N VAL A 130 21.50 -23.07 -24.41
CA VAL A 130 22.00 -22.08 -25.37
C VAL A 130 21.02 -21.88 -26.52
N PHE A 131 20.61 -20.65 -26.76
CA PHE A 131 19.99 -20.19 -28.00
C PHE A 131 21.08 -19.54 -28.86
N ASN A 132 21.37 -20.12 -30.02
CA ASN A 132 22.41 -19.65 -30.93
C ASN A 132 21.85 -19.71 -32.35
N GLU A 133 21.66 -18.53 -32.97
CA GLU A 133 21.19 -18.39 -34.37
C GLU A 133 19.83 -19.10 -34.65
N THR A 134 18.95 -19.11 -33.64
CA THR A 134 17.61 -19.73 -33.64
C THR A 134 16.50 -18.83 -34.21
N ASP A 135 15.39 -19.44 -34.64
CA ASP A 135 14.22 -18.78 -35.23
C ASP A 135 13.05 -18.57 -34.21
N PRO A 136 11.97 -17.85 -34.57
CA PRO A 136 10.86 -17.55 -33.66
C PRO A 136 10.07 -18.76 -33.12
N ASP A 137 10.31 -19.98 -33.63
CA ASP A 137 9.63 -21.20 -33.21
C ASP A 137 10.48 -22.04 -32.25
N ALA A 138 11.74 -21.63 -31.99
CA ALA A 138 12.55 -22.17 -30.91
C ALA A 138 11.98 -21.75 -29.54
N ILE A 139 11.38 -22.70 -28.82
CA ILE A 139 10.68 -22.45 -27.55
C ILE A 139 11.28 -23.33 -26.43
N LEU A 140 11.54 -22.72 -25.27
CA LEU A 140 11.77 -23.42 -24.00
C LEU A 140 10.62 -23.10 -23.04
N ASP A 141 9.86 -24.13 -22.63
CA ASP A 141 8.61 -23.94 -21.90
C ASP A 141 8.47 -24.92 -20.71
N GLY A 142 8.36 -24.41 -19.48
CA GLY A 142 8.02 -25.23 -18.31
C GLY A 142 9.20 -25.97 -17.66
N PHE A 143 10.41 -25.40 -17.68
CA PHE A 143 11.63 -26.00 -17.13
C PHE A 143 12.19 -25.24 -15.92
N HIS A 144 12.79 -25.98 -14.98
CA HIS A 144 13.78 -25.41 -14.07
C HIS A 144 15.16 -25.47 -14.75
N VAL A 145 15.94 -24.40 -14.67
CA VAL A 145 17.29 -24.31 -15.24
C VAL A 145 18.26 -23.91 -14.15
N SER A 146 19.16 -24.82 -13.75
CA SER A 146 19.98 -24.65 -12.55
C SER A 146 21.39 -25.21 -12.65
N GLY A 147 22.28 -24.71 -11.80
CA GLY A 147 23.62 -25.26 -11.64
C GLY A 147 24.64 -24.87 -12.73
N ALA A 148 24.40 -23.86 -13.57
CA ALA A 148 25.48 -23.34 -14.42
C ALA A 148 26.62 -22.72 -13.61
N ASN A 149 27.86 -22.88 -14.10
CA ASN A 149 29.03 -22.12 -13.73
C ASN A 149 29.51 -21.31 -14.95
N GLY A 150 28.83 -20.18 -15.18
CA GLY A 150 28.83 -19.32 -16.36
C GLY A 150 30.18 -18.86 -16.93
N GLY A 151 31.27 -18.97 -16.16
CA GLY A 151 32.58 -18.51 -16.63
C GLY A 151 32.53 -17.07 -17.15
N ALA A 152 33.22 -16.85 -18.28
CA ALA A 152 33.31 -15.54 -18.92
C ALA A 152 32.13 -15.18 -19.86
N THR A 153 31.37 -16.17 -20.36
CA THR A 153 30.41 -15.93 -21.47
C THR A 153 29.06 -16.62 -21.31
N GLY A 154 28.79 -17.27 -20.18
CA GLY A 154 27.58 -18.07 -19.96
C GLY A 154 26.82 -17.76 -18.68
N GLY A 155 25.75 -18.52 -18.48
CA GLY A 155 24.83 -18.52 -17.33
C GLY A 155 23.86 -19.71 -17.46
N GLY A 156 22.78 -19.76 -16.68
CA GLY A 156 21.74 -20.77 -16.83
C GLY A 156 21.21 -20.86 -18.26
N ILE A 157 20.90 -19.71 -18.86
CA ILE A 157 20.53 -19.58 -20.28
C ILE A 157 21.43 -18.54 -20.96
N TYR A 158 22.05 -18.90 -22.08
CA TYR A 158 22.83 -17.96 -22.91
C TYR A 158 22.19 -17.78 -24.29
N ILE A 159 21.93 -16.53 -24.68
CA ILE A 159 21.33 -16.14 -25.96
C ILE A 159 22.40 -15.37 -26.75
N THR A 160 22.83 -15.92 -27.89
CA THR A 160 24.02 -15.46 -28.60
C THR A 160 23.97 -15.74 -30.11
N THR A 161 25.08 -15.41 -30.78
CA THR A 161 25.35 -15.71 -32.19
C THR A 161 26.81 -16.15 -32.34
N ASN A 162 27.17 -16.81 -33.44
CA ASN A 162 28.54 -17.27 -33.65
C ASN A 162 29.51 -16.13 -33.99
N ALA A 163 30.81 -16.37 -33.84
CA ALA A 163 31.85 -15.42 -34.21
C ALA A 163 33.04 -16.14 -34.89
N PRO A 164 33.47 -15.73 -36.10
CA PRO A 164 32.81 -14.76 -36.99
C PRO A 164 31.60 -15.38 -37.70
N SER A 165 30.42 -14.78 -37.55
CA SER A 165 29.21 -15.08 -38.34
C SER A 165 28.90 -13.91 -39.30
N PRO A 166 28.13 -14.10 -40.39
CA PRO A 166 27.79 -13.02 -41.30
C PRO A 166 27.09 -11.85 -40.59
N SER A 167 27.31 -10.64 -41.11
CA SER A 167 26.56 -9.46 -40.66
C SER A 167 25.06 -9.68 -40.87
N ASN A 168 24.23 -9.21 -39.94
CA ASN A 168 22.77 -9.38 -39.92
C ASN A 168 22.28 -10.81 -39.59
N THR A 169 23.09 -11.58 -38.86
CA THR A 169 22.66 -12.85 -38.25
C THR A 169 21.54 -12.61 -37.23
N MET A 170 20.51 -13.45 -37.23
CA MET A 170 19.35 -13.34 -36.33
C MET A 170 19.37 -14.42 -35.26
N VAL A 171 18.91 -14.09 -34.05
CA VAL A 171 18.61 -15.07 -32.99
C VAL A 171 17.32 -14.68 -32.27
N PHE A 172 16.42 -15.64 -32.15
CA PHE A 172 15.18 -15.54 -31.39
C PHE A 172 15.23 -16.52 -30.21
N ALA A 173 14.72 -16.08 -29.06
CA ALA A 173 14.67 -16.91 -27.86
C ALA A 173 13.34 -16.70 -27.12
N ASN A 174 12.48 -17.72 -27.14
CA ASN A 174 11.24 -17.73 -26.38
C ASN A 174 11.40 -18.61 -25.13
N VAL A 175 11.57 -17.97 -23.98
CA VAL A 175 11.69 -18.65 -22.68
C VAL A 175 10.45 -18.32 -21.86
N ARG A 176 9.65 -19.33 -21.51
CA ARG A 176 8.41 -19.12 -20.77
C ARG A 176 8.05 -20.20 -19.77
N ASN A 177 7.29 -19.85 -18.75
CA ASN A 177 6.89 -20.75 -17.66
C ASN A 177 8.11 -21.41 -16.97
N CYS A 178 9.30 -20.80 -17.03
CA CYS A 178 10.55 -21.39 -16.56
C CYS A 178 11.03 -20.79 -15.24
N THR A 179 11.66 -21.62 -14.41
CA THR A 179 12.37 -21.18 -13.20
C THR A 179 13.88 -21.22 -13.45
N ILE A 180 14.54 -20.05 -13.50
CA ILE A 180 15.99 -19.97 -13.68
C ILE A 180 16.60 -19.72 -12.30
N GLU A 181 17.27 -20.73 -11.73
CA GLU A 181 17.67 -20.70 -10.32
C GLU A 181 19.05 -21.27 -9.99
N ASN A 182 19.70 -20.70 -8.97
CA ASN A 182 20.95 -21.20 -8.38
C ASN A 182 22.08 -21.35 -9.42
N ASN A 183 22.12 -20.48 -10.43
CA ASN A 183 23.20 -20.40 -11.43
C ASN A 183 24.22 -19.33 -11.02
N THR A 184 25.50 -19.58 -11.29
CA THR A 184 26.62 -18.67 -10.96
C THR A 184 27.33 -18.22 -12.23
N GLY A 185 27.61 -16.92 -12.40
CA GLY A 185 28.40 -16.39 -13.52
C GLY A 185 29.68 -15.71 -13.03
N SER A 186 30.86 -16.07 -13.57
CA SER A 186 32.15 -15.57 -13.07
C SER A 186 32.60 -14.24 -13.69
N VAL A 187 31.90 -13.75 -14.71
CA VAL A 187 32.09 -12.39 -15.30
C VAL A 187 30.73 -11.75 -15.61
N ASN A 188 29.84 -12.48 -16.30
CA ASN A 188 28.49 -12.01 -16.65
C ASN A 188 27.44 -12.50 -15.62
N ALA A 189 26.15 -12.43 -15.96
CA ALA A 189 25.08 -12.90 -15.08
C ALA A 189 25.05 -14.43 -14.92
N GLY A 190 24.66 -14.87 -13.72
CA GLY A 190 24.37 -16.27 -13.46
C GLY A 190 23.11 -16.77 -14.18
N GLY A 191 22.02 -16.00 -14.21
CA GLY A 191 20.72 -16.42 -14.73
C GLY A 191 20.65 -16.47 -16.25
N ILE A 192 20.17 -15.40 -16.88
CA ILE A 192 20.04 -15.27 -18.34
C ILE A 192 21.03 -14.23 -18.86
N VAL A 193 21.82 -14.59 -19.86
CA VAL A 193 22.77 -13.70 -20.54
C VAL A 193 22.35 -13.54 -22.01
N ILE A 194 22.13 -12.31 -22.43
CA ILE A 194 21.86 -11.93 -23.82
C ILE A 194 23.09 -11.15 -24.31
N SER A 195 23.94 -11.79 -25.10
CA SER A 195 25.14 -11.15 -25.64
C SER A 195 25.55 -11.79 -26.98
N PRO A 196 25.14 -11.20 -28.12
CA PRO A 196 25.53 -11.67 -29.44
C PRO A 196 27.01 -11.39 -29.71
N ARG A 197 27.68 -12.26 -30.48
CA ARG A 197 29.13 -12.15 -30.74
C ARG A 197 29.46 -11.77 -32.18
N SER A 198 28.46 -11.69 -33.07
CA SER A 198 28.61 -11.20 -34.44
C SER A 198 28.48 -9.67 -34.48
N VAL A 199 29.01 -9.02 -35.51
CA VAL A 199 28.70 -7.61 -35.81
C VAL A 199 27.39 -7.55 -36.58
N GLY A 200 26.49 -6.63 -36.23
CA GLY A 200 25.20 -6.46 -36.89
C GLY A 200 24.14 -7.49 -36.49
N ALA A 201 24.25 -8.17 -35.35
CA ALA A 201 23.31 -9.22 -34.97
C ALA A 201 21.93 -8.66 -34.57
N ILE A 202 20.85 -9.35 -34.95
CA ILE A 202 19.48 -9.02 -34.55
C ILE A 202 19.02 -10.04 -33.52
N VAL A 203 18.82 -9.61 -32.28
CA VAL A 203 18.38 -10.43 -31.16
C VAL A 203 16.94 -10.07 -30.81
N ASN A 204 16.06 -11.07 -30.72
CA ASN A 204 14.70 -10.90 -30.20
C ASN A 204 14.44 -11.92 -29.09
N ALA A 205 14.50 -11.48 -27.83
CA ALA A 205 14.26 -12.32 -26.67
C ALA A 205 12.88 -12.03 -26.06
N GLN A 206 12.08 -13.08 -25.86
CA GLN A 206 10.78 -13.05 -25.20
C GLN A 206 10.87 -13.89 -23.92
N LEU A 207 10.94 -13.21 -22.78
CA LEU A 207 11.09 -13.79 -21.45
C LEU A 207 9.77 -13.60 -20.70
N ASN A 208 8.83 -14.52 -20.90
CA ASN A 208 7.43 -14.38 -20.48
C ASN A 208 7.05 -15.38 -19.39
N ASN A 209 6.43 -14.96 -18.29
CA ASN A 209 6.01 -15.88 -17.21
C ASN A 209 7.20 -16.70 -16.65
N ASN A 210 8.23 -16.05 -16.10
CA ASN A 210 9.41 -16.74 -15.57
C ASN A 210 9.66 -16.39 -14.09
N VAL A 211 10.33 -17.29 -13.37
CA VAL A 211 10.81 -17.07 -12.00
C VAL A 211 12.33 -17.14 -11.98
N ILE A 212 12.99 -16.00 -11.87
CA ILE A 212 14.44 -15.87 -11.90
C ILE A 212 14.91 -15.59 -10.47
N ARG A 213 15.52 -16.58 -9.80
CA ARG A 213 15.84 -16.46 -8.38
C ARG A 213 17.15 -17.10 -7.93
N ASN A 214 17.76 -16.56 -6.87
CA ASN A 214 19.01 -17.07 -6.27
C ASN A 214 20.20 -17.18 -7.24
N ASN A 215 20.18 -16.50 -8.40
CA ASN A 215 21.32 -16.51 -9.30
C ASN A 215 22.37 -15.52 -8.81
N THR A 216 23.65 -15.84 -9.00
CA THR A 216 24.78 -14.97 -8.65
C THR A 216 25.59 -14.66 -9.89
N GLY A 217 26.05 -13.42 -10.06
CA GLY A 217 26.93 -13.07 -11.18
C GLY A 217 27.85 -11.91 -10.83
N VAL A 218 28.89 -11.69 -11.63
CA VAL A 218 29.81 -10.58 -11.41
C VAL A 218 29.19 -9.28 -11.92
N ASN A 219 28.84 -9.15 -13.20
CA ASN A 219 28.25 -7.90 -13.68
C ASN A 219 26.74 -7.76 -13.31
N GLY A 220 25.85 -8.54 -13.94
CA GLY A 220 24.46 -8.70 -13.51
C GLY A 220 24.24 -10.03 -12.78
N ALA A 221 23.00 -10.40 -12.46
CA ALA A 221 22.71 -11.74 -11.93
C ALA A 221 21.44 -12.42 -12.45
N GLY A 222 20.29 -11.72 -12.49
CA GLY A 222 19.03 -12.26 -13.01
C GLY A 222 19.03 -12.31 -14.54
N VAL A 223 18.88 -11.15 -15.20
CA VAL A 223 19.02 -10.98 -16.66
C VAL A 223 20.14 -9.98 -16.93
N THR A 224 21.06 -10.31 -17.84
CA THR A 224 22.02 -9.35 -18.44
C THR A 224 21.76 -9.21 -19.92
N VAL A 225 21.59 -7.98 -20.39
CA VAL A 225 21.57 -7.61 -21.80
C VAL A 225 22.85 -6.81 -22.09
N ALA A 226 23.73 -7.34 -22.93
CA ALA A 226 25.05 -6.76 -23.17
C ALA A 226 25.41 -6.76 -24.67
N ALA A 227 25.40 -5.58 -25.29
CA ALA A 227 26.01 -5.39 -26.61
C ALA A 227 27.54 -5.29 -26.47
N ILE A 228 28.24 -6.22 -27.11
CA ILE A 228 29.71 -6.37 -27.07
C ILE A 228 30.38 -6.21 -28.44
N THR A 229 29.58 -6.01 -29.49
CA THR A 229 29.98 -5.84 -30.90
C THR A 229 29.12 -4.75 -31.55
N ASN A 230 29.61 -4.15 -32.63
CA ASN A 230 28.91 -3.06 -33.32
C ASN A 230 27.66 -3.51 -34.10
N ASP A 231 26.82 -2.52 -34.38
CA ASP A 231 25.63 -2.56 -35.25
C ASP A 231 24.52 -3.53 -34.83
N ASN A 232 24.57 -4.07 -33.61
CA ASN A 232 23.54 -4.98 -33.11
C ASN A 232 22.20 -4.26 -32.90
N VAL A 233 21.11 -5.02 -33.03
CA VAL A 233 19.76 -4.63 -32.63
C VAL A 233 19.26 -5.66 -31.62
N ILE A 234 19.14 -5.27 -30.35
CA ILE A 234 18.76 -6.16 -29.26
C ILE A 234 17.40 -5.74 -28.70
N ASN A 235 16.37 -6.51 -29.02
CA ASN A 235 15.01 -6.34 -28.53
C ASN A 235 14.73 -7.39 -27.45
N THR A 236 14.46 -6.94 -26.23
CA THR A 236 14.18 -7.84 -25.09
C THR A 236 12.83 -7.48 -24.48
N ASN A 237 11.91 -8.44 -24.40
CA ASN A 237 10.64 -8.30 -23.70
C ASN A 237 10.67 -9.21 -22.46
N ILE A 238 10.44 -8.62 -21.29
CA ILE A 238 10.44 -9.32 -20.00
C ILE A 238 9.06 -9.09 -19.40
N ALA A 239 8.16 -10.08 -19.54
CA ALA A 239 6.77 -9.96 -19.12
C ALA A 239 6.40 -10.98 -18.03
N ASN A 240 5.50 -10.60 -17.13
CA ASN A 240 4.93 -11.47 -16.07
C ASN A 240 6.02 -12.23 -15.28
N THR A 241 7.15 -11.59 -14.98
CA THR A 241 8.36 -12.27 -14.49
C THR A 241 8.73 -11.84 -13.07
N VAL A 242 9.15 -12.81 -12.25
CA VAL A 242 9.61 -12.60 -10.87
C VAL A 242 11.13 -12.60 -10.81
N PHE A 243 11.70 -11.60 -10.14
CA PHE A 243 13.13 -11.56 -9.78
C PHE A 243 13.26 -11.59 -8.27
N TYR A 244 13.84 -12.66 -7.72
CA TYR A 244 13.98 -12.81 -6.27
C TYR A 244 15.39 -13.21 -5.83
N ASN A 245 15.98 -12.44 -4.91
CA ASN A 245 17.25 -12.81 -4.24
C ASN A 245 18.41 -13.12 -5.22
N ASN A 246 18.44 -12.49 -6.40
CA ASN A 246 19.59 -12.58 -7.31
C ASN A 246 20.67 -11.57 -6.89
N ARG A 247 21.96 -11.91 -7.01
CA ARG A 247 23.09 -11.11 -6.50
C ARG A 247 24.15 -10.83 -7.57
N GLY A 248 24.19 -9.60 -8.07
CA GLY A 248 25.19 -9.10 -9.03
C GLY A 248 26.10 -8.04 -8.42
N ASN A 249 27.13 -7.54 -9.13
CA ASN A 249 27.85 -6.33 -8.69
C ASN A 249 27.16 -5.04 -9.18
N ASN A 250 26.57 -5.02 -10.38
CA ASN A 250 25.91 -3.82 -10.92
C ASN A 250 24.39 -3.86 -10.78
N ALA A 251 23.78 -5.03 -10.98
CA ALA A 251 22.37 -5.28 -10.68
C ALA A 251 22.11 -6.74 -10.28
N GLY A 252 21.24 -6.93 -9.29
CA GLY A 252 20.70 -8.23 -8.96
C GLY A 252 19.65 -8.69 -9.96
N ALA A 253 18.62 -7.88 -10.24
CA ALA A 253 17.51 -8.29 -11.12
C ALA A 253 17.83 -8.16 -12.61
N ILE A 254 17.96 -6.95 -13.15
CA ILE A 254 18.19 -6.70 -14.59
C ILE A 254 19.35 -5.72 -14.78
N MET A 255 20.34 -6.12 -15.58
CA MET A 255 21.40 -5.24 -16.06
C MET A 255 21.27 -5.10 -17.58
N VAL A 256 21.23 -3.88 -18.09
CA VAL A 256 21.29 -3.58 -19.53
C VAL A 256 22.46 -2.64 -19.78
N THR A 257 23.43 -3.09 -20.57
CA THR A 257 24.69 -2.38 -20.77
C THR A 257 25.13 -2.41 -22.23
N ASN A 258 25.86 -1.38 -22.65
CA ASN A 258 26.63 -1.37 -23.88
C ASN A 258 28.10 -1.07 -23.56
N VAL A 259 29.02 -1.80 -24.19
CA VAL A 259 30.46 -1.61 -24.01
C VAL A 259 30.87 -0.25 -24.61
N SER A 260 31.78 0.45 -23.95
CA SER A 260 32.26 1.77 -24.41
C SER A 260 32.85 1.69 -25.82
N GLY A 261 32.45 2.64 -26.69
CA GLY A 261 32.88 2.68 -28.09
C GLY A 261 32.10 1.76 -29.05
N ILE A 262 31.07 1.07 -28.57
CA ILE A 262 30.18 0.25 -29.41
C ILE A 262 28.89 1.00 -29.76
N ASN A 263 28.55 1.01 -31.05
CA ASN A 263 27.29 1.54 -31.56
C ASN A 263 26.31 0.37 -31.73
N SER A 264 25.13 0.42 -31.11
CA SER A 264 24.07 -0.58 -31.24
C SER A 264 22.73 0.02 -30.80
N ILE A 265 21.64 -0.69 -31.14
CA ILE A 265 20.28 -0.38 -30.69
C ILE A 265 19.91 -1.40 -29.62
N ILE A 266 19.48 -0.92 -28.44
CA ILE A 266 18.98 -1.77 -27.35
C ILE A 266 17.61 -1.25 -26.91
N GLN A 267 16.60 -2.11 -27.01
CA GLN A 267 15.23 -1.84 -26.58
C GLN A 267 14.79 -2.92 -25.59
N THR A 268 14.50 -2.52 -24.35
CA THR A 268 14.05 -3.46 -23.30
C THR A 268 12.69 -3.05 -22.75
N ASN A 269 11.73 -3.96 -22.80
CA ASN A 269 10.42 -3.79 -22.16
C ASN A 269 10.38 -4.66 -20.90
N VAL A 270 9.99 -4.06 -19.77
CA VAL A 270 9.82 -4.69 -18.47
C VAL A 270 8.38 -4.46 -18.06
N LEU A 271 7.55 -5.49 -18.22
CA LEU A 271 6.10 -5.41 -18.10
C LEU A 271 5.62 -6.39 -17.05
N ASN A 272 4.77 -5.96 -16.10
CA ASN A 272 4.19 -6.86 -15.10
C ASN A 272 5.27 -7.65 -14.33
N VAL A 273 6.31 -6.97 -13.82
CA VAL A 273 7.45 -7.63 -13.14
C VAL A 273 7.40 -7.40 -11.63
N SER A 274 7.78 -8.41 -10.84
CA SER A 274 7.98 -8.26 -9.39
C SER A 274 9.42 -8.57 -9.01
N ALA A 275 10.18 -7.55 -8.62
CA ALA A 275 11.58 -7.62 -8.20
C ALA A 275 11.73 -7.28 -6.71
N SER A 276 12.17 -8.24 -5.89
CA SER A 276 12.44 -8.02 -4.46
C SER A 276 13.63 -8.84 -3.93
N ARG A 277 14.31 -8.32 -2.89
CA ARG A 277 15.53 -8.89 -2.28
C ARG A 277 16.72 -9.14 -3.20
N ASN A 278 16.67 -8.71 -4.47
CA ASN A 278 17.82 -8.75 -5.35
C ASN A 278 18.90 -7.79 -4.81
N GLN A 279 20.18 -8.12 -4.98
CA GLN A 279 21.28 -7.42 -4.31
C GLN A 279 22.34 -7.00 -5.31
N SER A 280 22.88 -5.80 -5.08
CA SER A 280 24.14 -5.38 -5.66
C SER A 280 25.29 -5.45 -4.65
N THR A 281 26.47 -5.96 -5.04
CA THR A 281 27.65 -6.03 -4.18
C THR A 281 28.52 -4.76 -4.20
N VAL A 282 28.37 -3.87 -5.19
CA VAL A 282 28.98 -2.52 -5.18
C VAL A 282 27.92 -1.44 -5.04
N SER A 283 28.31 -0.19 -4.84
CA SER A 283 27.41 0.95 -4.57
C SER A 283 26.61 1.40 -5.82
N SER A 284 25.73 0.53 -6.33
CA SER A 284 24.91 0.71 -7.52
C SER A 284 23.41 0.52 -7.18
N THR A 285 22.73 -0.53 -7.65
CA THR A 285 21.33 -0.84 -7.28
C THR A 285 21.02 -2.32 -7.35
N GLY A 286 20.16 -2.83 -6.45
CA GLY A 286 19.75 -4.24 -6.45
C GLY A 286 18.81 -4.64 -7.59
N ALA A 287 18.00 -3.71 -8.12
CA ALA A 287 16.99 -4.01 -9.14
C ALA A 287 17.48 -3.75 -10.57
N PHE A 288 17.43 -2.51 -11.08
CA PHE A 288 17.58 -2.22 -12.51
C PHE A 288 18.75 -1.27 -12.81
N TYR A 289 19.80 -1.78 -13.48
CA TYR A 289 20.99 -1.01 -13.85
C TYR A 289 21.11 -0.81 -15.37
N MET A 290 21.24 0.45 -15.79
CA MET A 290 21.24 0.85 -17.20
C MET A 290 22.50 1.68 -17.54
N GLN A 291 23.20 1.27 -18.60
CA GLN A 291 24.42 1.92 -19.08
C GLN A 291 24.48 1.92 -20.62
N SER A 292 24.29 3.07 -21.24
CA SER A 292 24.11 3.20 -22.70
C SER A 292 25.38 3.36 -23.51
N GLY A 293 26.49 3.81 -22.91
CA GLY A 293 27.66 4.25 -23.68
C GLY A 293 27.38 5.56 -24.44
N THR A 294 28.19 5.88 -25.46
CA THR A 294 28.28 7.25 -26.03
C THR A 294 27.56 7.49 -27.36
N SER A 295 27.07 6.46 -28.06
CA SER A 295 26.55 6.59 -29.44
C SER A 295 25.48 5.54 -29.79
N THR A 296 24.51 5.33 -28.91
CA THR A 296 23.57 4.20 -29.00
C THR A 296 22.11 4.66 -28.90
N ILE A 297 21.19 3.97 -29.60
CA ILE A 297 19.76 4.13 -29.33
C ILE A 297 19.42 3.14 -28.23
N PHE A 298 19.35 3.65 -27.00
CA PHE A 298 19.14 2.85 -25.81
C PHE A 298 17.85 3.31 -25.13
N SER A 299 16.83 2.47 -25.14
CA SER A 299 15.53 2.75 -24.52
C SER A 299 15.06 1.60 -23.64
N THR A 300 14.42 1.93 -22.52
CA THR A 300 13.79 0.94 -21.66
C THR A 300 12.48 1.44 -21.09
N THR A 301 11.44 0.61 -21.22
CA THR A 301 10.09 0.91 -20.75
C THR A 301 9.75 -0.03 -19.61
N ILE A 302 9.39 0.52 -18.46
CA ILE A 302 8.99 -0.20 -17.26
C ILE A 302 7.52 0.12 -17.01
N GLN A 303 6.66 -0.89 -16.96
CA GLN A 303 5.23 -0.72 -16.72
C GLN A 303 4.67 -1.82 -15.82
N ASN A 304 3.67 -1.49 -15.00
CA ASN A 304 3.02 -2.43 -14.07
C ASN A 304 4.05 -3.20 -13.23
N THR A 305 5.13 -2.56 -12.81
CA THR A 305 6.28 -3.26 -12.22
C THR A 305 6.45 -2.87 -10.76
N ILE A 306 6.73 -3.86 -9.90
CA ILE A 306 7.14 -3.65 -8.53
C ILE A 306 8.66 -3.87 -8.44
N ALA A 307 9.40 -2.83 -8.11
CA ALA A 307 10.78 -2.95 -7.61
C ALA A 307 10.77 -2.48 -6.15
N TYR A 308 10.82 -3.44 -5.22
CA TYR A 308 10.67 -3.15 -3.80
C TYR A 308 11.66 -3.91 -2.92
N ASN A 309 12.40 -3.17 -2.08
CA ASN A 309 13.35 -3.72 -1.11
C ASN A 309 14.44 -4.58 -1.79
N ASN A 310 15.10 -4.02 -2.80
CA ASN A 310 16.32 -4.59 -3.36
C ASN A 310 17.56 -3.91 -2.74
N GLY A 311 18.58 -4.71 -2.42
CA GLY A 311 19.71 -4.34 -1.58
C GLY A 311 20.80 -3.54 -2.31
N ASN A 312 21.49 -2.72 -1.50
CA ASN A 312 22.50 -1.73 -1.88
C ASN A 312 21.89 -0.53 -2.63
N ASN A 313 21.64 0.53 -1.87
CA ASN A 313 20.85 1.69 -2.28
C ASN A 313 21.57 2.99 -1.88
N THR A 314 22.77 3.18 -2.44
CA THR A 314 23.52 4.43 -2.30
C THR A 314 22.97 5.46 -3.28
N ALA A 315 22.17 6.40 -2.76
CA ALA A 315 21.67 7.62 -3.41
C ALA A 315 20.79 7.48 -4.69
N THR A 316 20.76 6.32 -5.37
CA THR A 316 20.16 6.20 -6.71
C THR A 316 18.80 5.46 -6.76
N GLY A 317 18.38 4.78 -5.69
CA GLY A 317 17.11 4.04 -5.67
C GLY A 317 17.16 2.70 -6.40
N GLU A 318 15.98 2.18 -6.76
CA GLU A 318 15.80 0.88 -7.43
C GLU A 318 16.16 0.89 -8.93
N ILE A 319 16.36 2.07 -9.52
CA ILE A 319 16.76 2.24 -10.93
C ILE A 319 18.00 3.13 -10.99
N ASN A 320 19.10 2.60 -11.52
CA ASN A 320 20.35 3.34 -11.70
C ASN A 320 20.64 3.52 -13.19
N ASN A 321 20.68 4.78 -13.65
CA ASN A 321 20.94 5.16 -15.04
C ASN A 321 22.20 6.04 -15.11
N THR A 322 23.29 5.47 -15.61
CA THR A 322 24.63 6.07 -15.46
C THR A 322 25.09 6.92 -16.65
N SER A 323 24.42 6.83 -17.81
CA SER A 323 25.02 7.32 -19.08
C SER A 323 24.02 7.81 -20.15
N GLY A 324 22.78 8.12 -19.77
CA GLY A 324 21.82 8.78 -20.67
C GLY A 324 20.88 7.84 -21.44
N ALA A 325 20.66 6.62 -20.93
CA ALA A 325 19.59 5.75 -21.42
C ALA A 325 18.23 6.45 -21.29
N THR A 326 17.36 6.34 -22.31
CA THR A 326 15.98 6.79 -22.18
C THR A 326 15.19 5.76 -21.37
N ILE A 327 14.77 6.10 -20.16
CA ILE A 327 13.95 5.24 -19.31
C ILE A 327 12.57 5.87 -19.14
N SER A 328 11.52 5.11 -19.40
CA SER A 328 10.14 5.50 -19.10
C SER A 328 9.54 4.52 -18.09
N VAL A 329 8.91 5.04 -17.03
CA VAL A 329 8.32 4.22 -15.96
C VAL A 329 6.87 4.65 -15.76
N SER A 330 5.92 3.71 -15.78
CA SER A 330 4.50 4.02 -15.59
C SER A 330 3.78 2.95 -14.77
N ASN A 331 2.74 3.33 -14.03
CA ASN A 331 1.87 2.44 -13.25
C ASN A 331 2.68 1.42 -12.41
N SER A 332 3.75 1.86 -11.76
CA SER A 332 4.75 0.99 -11.12
C SER A 332 5.03 1.39 -9.68
N ILE A 333 5.29 0.41 -8.81
CA ILE A 333 5.73 0.63 -7.42
C ILE A 333 7.26 0.52 -7.41
N ILE A 334 7.94 1.64 -7.25
CA ILE A 334 9.41 1.72 -7.23
C ILE A 334 9.82 2.30 -5.87
N SER A 335 10.48 1.53 -5.01
CA SER A 335 10.98 2.08 -3.74
C SER A 335 12.11 3.10 -3.95
N GLY A 336 12.14 4.10 -3.09
CA GLY A 336 13.10 5.19 -3.16
C GLY A 336 12.76 6.30 -2.15
N PRO A 337 13.52 7.40 -2.15
CA PRO A 337 13.24 8.56 -1.31
C PRO A 337 12.01 9.38 -1.78
N ALA A 338 11.57 9.17 -3.03
CA ALA A 338 10.42 9.84 -3.64
C ALA A 338 9.76 8.89 -4.67
N VAL A 339 8.55 9.25 -5.13
CA VAL A 339 7.87 8.57 -6.24
C VAL A 339 8.74 8.68 -7.50
N TYR A 340 8.97 7.57 -8.21
CA TYR A 340 9.74 7.60 -9.44
C TYR A 340 8.95 8.33 -10.55
N PRO A 341 9.56 9.27 -11.30
CA PRO A 341 8.85 10.07 -12.31
C PRO A 341 8.08 9.23 -13.34
N GLY A 342 6.84 9.64 -13.63
CA GLY A 342 5.98 9.05 -14.66
C GLY A 342 4.57 8.73 -14.17
N THR A 343 3.64 8.62 -15.12
CA THR A 343 2.19 8.51 -14.86
C THR A 343 1.84 7.23 -14.08
N GLY A 344 1.05 7.36 -13.02
CA GLY A 344 0.52 6.25 -12.23
C GLY A 344 1.54 5.53 -11.32
N ASN A 345 2.78 6.02 -11.23
CA ASN A 345 3.77 5.44 -10.32
C ASN A 345 3.41 5.72 -8.85
N LEU A 346 3.73 4.77 -7.98
CA LEU A 346 3.39 4.80 -6.56
C LEU A 346 4.66 4.62 -5.70
N LEU A 347 4.76 5.37 -4.60
CA LEU A 347 5.71 5.10 -3.52
C LEU A 347 4.94 4.52 -2.33
N ALA A 348 4.77 3.20 -2.33
CA ALA A 348 4.05 2.48 -1.28
C ALA A 348 4.67 1.10 -1.04
N ASN A 349 4.36 0.49 0.12
CA ASN A 349 4.70 -0.91 0.37
C ASN A 349 3.73 -1.80 -0.46
N PRO A 350 4.21 -2.69 -1.34
CA PRO A 350 3.37 -3.56 -2.17
C PRO A 350 2.67 -4.68 -1.38
N ARG A 351 2.91 -4.82 -0.07
CA ARG A 351 2.27 -5.82 0.81
C ARG A 351 2.32 -7.25 0.26
N PHE A 352 3.53 -7.73 -0.05
CA PHE A 352 3.74 -9.10 -0.47
C PHE A 352 3.35 -10.11 0.62
N VAL A 353 2.76 -11.25 0.24
CA VAL A 353 2.35 -12.34 1.15
C VAL A 353 3.51 -12.83 2.02
N ASN A 354 4.69 -13.10 1.44
CA ASN A 354 5.90 -13.33 2.21
C ASN A 354 7.17 -13.02 1.40
N ALA A 355 7.56 -11.74 1.42
CA ALA A 355 8.77 -11.26 0.77
C ALA A 355 10.07 -11.89 1.30
N ALA A 356 10.08 -12.59 2.45
CA ALA A 356 11.27 -13.22 3.01
C ALA A 356 11.49 -14.66 2.50
N THR A 357 10.45 -15.29 1.95
CA THR A 357 10.54 -16.63 1.33
C THR A 357 10.50 -16.59 -0.20
N GLY A 358 10.33 -15.41 -0.80
CA GLY A 358 10.17 -15.22 -2.25
C GLY A 358 8.73 -15.32 -2.74
N ASN A 359 7.75 -15.44 -1.85
CA ASN A 359 6.35 -15.30 -2.21
C ASN A 359 5.99 -13.81 -2.36
N LEU A 360 6.09 -13.32 -3.60
CA LEU A 360 5.80 -11.94 -3.98
C LEU A 360 4.37 -11.76 -4.53
N ASP A 361 3.46 -12.69 -4.23
CA ASP A 361 2.02 -12.51 -4.45
C ASP A 361 1.46 -11.40 -3.53
N LEU A 362 0.31 -10.83 -3.87
CA LEU A 362 -0.23 -9.63 -3.22
C LEU A 362 -1.23 -9.98 -2.10
N LEU A 363 -1.00 -9.46 -0.89
CA LEU A 363 -2.02 -9.48 0.18
C LEU A 363 -3.20 -8.59 -0.20
N SER A 364 -4.36 -8.88 0.42
CA SER A 364 -5.51 -7.99 0.50
C SER A 364 -5.08 -6.55 0.81
N CYS A 365 -5.84 -5.57 0.30
CA CYS A 365 -5.58 -4.12 0.40
C CYS A 365 -4.17 -3.66 -0.04
N SER A 366 -3.41 -4.48 -0.79
CA SER A 366 -2.18 -4.00 -1.43
C SER A 366 -2.46 -2.82 -2.36
N PRO A 367 -1.65 -1.75 -2.34
CA PRO A 367 -1.76 -0.62 -3.27
C PRO A 367 -1.41 -1.00 -4.72
N ALA A 368 -0.92 -2.23 -4.95
CA ALA A 368 -0.73 -2.78 -6.29
C ALA A 368 -2.03 -3.31 -6.91
N ILE A 369 -3.04 -3.67 -6.09
CA ILE A 369 -4.27 -4.31 -6.57
C ILE A 369 -5.13 -3.29 -7.31
N ASN A 370 -5.58 -3.66 -8.51
CA ASN A 370 -6.35 -2.81 -9.42
C ASN A 370 -5.69 -1.46 -9.76
N ALA A 371 -4.35 -1.36 -9.66
CA ALA A 371 -3.59 -0.14 -9.90
C ALA A 371 -2.73 -0.17 -11.19
N GLY A 372 -2.69 -1.31 -11.88
CA GLY A 372 -2.02 -1.48 -13.17
C GLY A 372 -2.92 -1.15 -14.37
N VAL A 373 -2.30 -1.03 -15.55
CA VAL A 373 -3.00 -0.75 -16.81
C VAL A 373 -2.96 -1.93 -17.77
N ALA A 374 -3.98 -2.04 -18.63
CA ALA A 374 -4.00 -3.04 -19.69
C ALA A 374 -2.87 -2.83 -20.71
N ASN A 375 -2.12 -3.89 -21.02
CA ASN A 375 -1.10 -3.89 -22.06
C ASN A 375 -1.26 -5.15 -22.92
N ALA A 376 -1.49 -4.98 -24.23
CA ALA A 376 -1.73 -6.10 -25.14
C ALA A 376 -0.48 -6.97 -25.44
N SER A 377 0.70 -6.56 -24.96
CA SER A 377 1.99 -7.23 -25.21
C SER A 377 2.38 -8.27 -24.15
N VAL A 378 1.50 -8.54 -23.19
CA VAL A 378 1.76 -9.42 -22.04
C VAL A 378 0.90 -10.69 -22.11
N PRO A 379 1.36 -11.84 -21.57
CA PRO A 379 0.54 -13.06 -21.52
C PRO A 379 -0.79 -12.84 -20.79
N ALA A 380 -1.84 -13.53 -21.23
CA ALA A 380 -3.20 -13.43 -20.67
C ALA A 380 -3.32 -13.93 -19.20
N THR A 381 -2.28 -14.59 -18.68
CA THR A 381 -2.23 -15.12 -17.32
C THR A 381 -0.95 -14.70 -16.58
N ASP A 382 -1.05 -14.53 -15.27
CA ASP A 382 0.02 -14.19 -14.34
C ASP A 382 1.00 -15.35 -14.09
N VAL A 383 1.99 -15.12 -13.23
CA VAL A 383 3.08 -16.09 -13.00
C VAL A 383 2.64 -17.41 -12.33
N VAL A 384 1.40 -17.47 -11.79
CA VAL A 384 0.79 -18.69 -11.22
C VAL A 384 -0.49 -19.11 -11.98
N ASN A 385 -0.61 -18.67 -13.24
CA ASN A 385 -1.66 -19.03 -14.18
C ASN A 385 -3.08 -18.50 -13.85
N ARG A 386 -3.20 -17.39 -13.08
CA ARG A 386 -4.45 -16.64 -12.90
C ARG A 386 -4.62 -15.63 -14.04
N GLY A 387 -5.84 -15.33 -14.49
CA GLY A 387 -6.06 -14.37 -15.59
C GLY A 387 -5.58 -12.96 -15.25
N ARG A 388 -4.85 -12.29 -16.16
CA ARG A 388 -4.30 -10.92 -15.99
C ARG A 388 -5.33 -9.79 -15.87
N THR A 389 -6.62 -10.09 -15.96
CA THR A 389 -7.68 -9.09 -15.79
C THR A 389 -8.72 -9.66 -14.86
N GLN A 390 -8.62 -9.31 -13.57
CA GLN A 390 -9.60 -9.68 -12.55
C GLN A 390 -10.44 -8.45 -12.20
N PHE A 391 -11.75 -8.64 -12.04
CA PHE A 391 -12.70 -7.56 -11.71
C PHE A 391 -12.67 -6.34 -12.67
N GLY A 392 -12.08 -6.48 -13.87
CA GLY A 392 -11.99 -5.44 -14.90
C GLY A 392 -10.72 -4.59 -14.89
N VAL A 393 -9.77 -4.85 -13.98
CA VAL A 393 -8.49 -4.11 -13.88
C VAL A 393 -7.33 -5.11 -13.83
N ILE A 394 -6.09 -4.60 -13.87
CA ILE A 394 -4.84 -5.38 -13.78
C ILE A 394 -4.08 -4.94 -12.53
N ASP A 395 -3.42 -5.87 -11.86
CA ASP A 395 -2.53 -5.56 -10.73
C ASP A 395 -1.13 -5.13 -11.18
N ILE A 396 -0.49 -4.24 -10.40
CA ILE A 396 0.92 -3.93 -10.57
C ILE A 396 1.74 -5.16 -10.11
N GLY A 397 2.65 -5.64 -10.95
CA GLY A 397 3.57 -6.75 -10.66
C GLY A 397 3.26 -8.02 -11.46
N ALA A 398 4.00 -9.09 -11.15
CA ALA A 398 3.93 -10.38 -11.85
C ALA A 398 2.73 -11.26 -11.46
N PHE A 399 1.94 -10.83 -10.47
CA PHE A 399 0.85 -11.57 -9.86
C PHE A 399 -0.45 -10.76 -9.94
N GLU A 400 -1.59 -11.44 -10.04
CA GLU A 400 -2.92 -10.85 -9.86
C GLU A 400 -3.58 -11.41 -8.59
N SER A 401 -3.98 -10.54 -7.66
CA SER A 401 -4.66 -10.97 -6.45
C SER A 401 -5.99 -11.65 -6.79
N PRO A 402 -6.31 -12.81 -6.16
CA PRO A 402 -7.59 -13.49 -6.39
C PRO A 402 -8.76 -12.79 -5.67
N ASN A 403 -8.48 -11.73 -4.92
CA ASN A 403 -9.43 -10.98 -4.10
C ASN A 403 -9.54 -9.55 -4.63
N PRO A 404 -10.75 -8.96 -4.70
CA PRO A 404 -10.90 -7.55 -5.05
C PRO A 404 -10.24 -6.66 -4.00
N PHE A 405 -9.81 -5.46 -4.40
CA PHE A 405 -9.38 -4.43 -3.44
C PHE A 405 -10.54 -4.09 -2.49
N ALA A 406 -10.43 -4.53 -1.24
CA ALA A 406 -11.38 -4.25 -0.18
C ALA A 406 -10.60 -3.84 1.08
N LEU A 407 -10.91 -2.65 1.59
CA LEU A 407 -10.55 -2.28 2.96
C LEU A 407 -11.50 -3.02 3.92
N PRO A 408 -11.05 -3.40 5.13
CA PRO A 408 -11.95 -3.94 6.13
C PRO A 408 -12.98 -2.88 6.53
N SER A 409 -14.17 -3.33 6.92
CA SER A 409 -15.20 -2.41 7.41
C SER A 409 -14.72 -1.66 8.66
N GLY A 410 -15.06 -0.37 8.75
CA GLY A 410 -14.78 0.42 9.94
C GLY A 410 -15.51 -0.10 11.19
N PRO A 411 -15.12 0.35 12.40
CA PRO A 411 -15.84 0.03 13.63
C PRO A 411 -17.27 0.57 13.59
N THR A 412 -18.21 -0.15 14.21
CA THR A 412 -19.62 0.26 14.31
C THR A 412 -19.84 1.04 15.60
N LEU A 413 -20.59 2.15 15.54
CA LEU A 413 -20.86 3.05 16.66
C LEU A 413 -22.35 3.02 17.04
N THR A 414 -22.66 2.79 18.31
CA THR A 414 -24.03 2.72 18.85
C THR A 414 -24.55 4.05 19.36
N ASN A 415 -23.69 4.86 20.01
CA ASN A 415 -24.08 6.12 20.67
C ASN A 415 -23.23 7.31 20.18
N ASN A 416 -23.53 7.83 18.99
CA ASN A 416 -22.89 9.01 18.39
C ASN A 416 -23.98 10.06 18.06
N PRO A 417 -23.93 11.31 18.54
CA PRO A 417 -22.87 11.94 19.34
C PRO A 417 -22.90 11.59 20.85
N ILE A 418 -21.72 11.53 21.46
CA ILE A 418 -21.49 11.31 22.89
C ILE A 418 -21.72 12.63 23.66
N LEU A 419 -22.28 12.57 24.89
CA LEU A 419 -22.59 13.74 25.73
C LEU A 419 -21.88 13.70 27.09
N LEU A 420 -21.25 14.80 27.51
CA LEU A 420 -20.46 14.91 28.75
C LEU A 420 -20.75 16.23 29.50
N CYS A 421 -20.47 16.27 30.81
CA CYS A 421 -20.45 17.50 31.61
C CYS A 421 -19.01 18.00 31.83
N GLN A 422 -18.85 19.32 31.94
CA GLN A 422 -17.57 19.97 32.16
C GLN A 422 -17.02 19.63 33.56
N ASN A 423 -15.71 19.43 33.68
CA ASN A 423 -14.99 19.15 34.94
C ASN A 423 -15.47 17.90 35.71
N THR A 424 -16.18 16.97 35.06
CA THR A 424 -16.49 15.66 35.65
C THR A 424 -15.46 14.62 35.22
N SER A 425 -14.83 13.94 36.17
CA SER A 425 -14.22 12.63 35.90
C SER A 425 -15.30 11.64 35.43
N PRO A 426 -15.10 10.89 34.33
CA PRO A 426 -15.96 9.77 34.01
C PRO A 426 -15.65 8.62 34.98
N VAL A 427 -16.36 8.61 36.12
CA VAL A 427 -16.30 7.53 37.10
C VAL A 427 -17.62 6.76 37.04
N SER A 428 -17.51 5.43 37.09
CA SER A 428 -18.62 4.50 37.15
C SER A 428 -19.52 4.78 38.37
N GLY A 429 -20.75 5.24 38.10
CA GLY A 429 -21.85 5.28 39.06
C GLY A 429 -23.02 4.44 38.53
N PRO A 430 -23.73 3.69 39.38
CA PRO A 430 -24.83 2.85 38.92
C PRO A 430 -26.02 3.72 38.49
N GLY A 431 -26.20 3.90 37.18
CA GLY A 431 -27.30 4.68 36.61
C GLY A 431 -27.03 5.32 35.25
N SER A 432 -25.76 5.49 34.86
CA SER A 432 -25.37 5.89 33.51
C SER A 432 -24.53 4.80 32.85
N THR A 433 -24.88 4.43 31.62
CA THR A 433 -24.06 3.54 30.78
C THR A 433 -22.71 4.20 30.55
N GLY A 434 -21.65 3.55 31.04
CA GLY A 434 -20.37 4.20 31.24
C GLY A 434 -19.66 4.56 29.94
N PHE A 435 -19.13 5.79 29.88
CA PHE A 435 -18.18 6.29 28.88
C PHE A 435 -16.97 5.35 28.65
N ILE A 436 -16.67 4.47 29.60
CA ILE A 436 -15.60 3.48 29.50
C ILE A 436 -16.11 2.12 28.97
N ASP A 437 -17.35 1.66 29.21
CA ASP A 437 -17.76 0.35 28.66
C ASP A 437 -18.02 0.42 27.13
N GLU A 438 -18.61 1.50 26.62
CA GLU A 438 -18.78 1.67 25.17
C GLU A 438 -17.48 2.05 24.43
N LEU A 439 -16.46 2.60 25.11
CA LEU A 439 -15.21 3.00 24.47
C LEU A 439 -13.99 2.13 24.82
N ALA A 440 -13.99 1.34 25.91
CA ALA A 440 -12.87 0.48 26.31
C ALA A 440 -13.02 -0.98 25.92
N GLY A 441 -14.23 -1.42 25.52
CA GLY A 441 -14.37 -2.57 24.62
C GLY A 441 -13.75 -2.33 23.24
N VAL A 442 -13.45 -1.06 22.92
CA VAL A 442 -12.97 -0.55 21.63
C VAL A 442 -11.51 -0.03 21.75
N GLY A 443 -11.13 0.60 22.86
CA GLY A 443 -9.80 1.16 23.11
C GLY A 443 -8.75 0.15 23.61
N ASN A 444 -9.18 -1.03 24.07
CA ASN A 444 -8.29 -2.16 24.35
C ASN A 444 -8.22 -3.17 23.19
N ASP A 445 -8.97 -2.95 22.11
CA ASP A 445 -8.85 -3.74 20.89
C ASP A 445 -7.59 -3.27 20.13
N PRO A 446 -6.52 -4.10 20.04
CA PRO A 446 -5.28 -3.70 19.38
C PRO A 446 -5.45 -3.51 17.86
N THR A 447 -6.61 -3.84 17.31
CA THR A 447 -6.95 -3.52 15.92
C THR A 447 -7.32 -2.06 15.70
N LEU A 448 -7.74 -1.32 16.74
CA LEU A 448 -8.35 -0.01 16.58
C LEU A 448 -7.37 1.14 16.81
N GLN A 449 -7.23 2.02 15.82
CA GLN A 449 -6.43 3.23 15.92
C GLN A 449 -7.35 4.45 15.96
N TRP A 450 -7.20 5.27 17.00
CA TRP A 450 -7.92 6.53 17.15
C TRP A 450 -7.14 7.69 16.55
N TYR A 451 -7.86 8.73 16.15
CA TYR A 451 -7.31 9.94 15.56
C TYR A 451 -8.06 11.19 16.03
N ASP A 452 -7.37 12.33 16.05
CA ASP A 452 -7.99 13.66 16.27
C ASP A 452 -8.81 14.13 15.05
N ALA A 453 -9.45 15.29 15.15
CA ALA A 453 -10.20 15.93 14.05
C ALA A 453 -9.36 16.17 12.77
N SER A 454 -8.03 16.20 12.90
CA SER A 454 -7.07 16.40 11.79
C SER A 454 -6.52 15.08 11.24
N LYS A 455 -7.03 13.93 11.72
CA LYS A 455 -6.59 12.58 11.36
C LYS A 455 -5.13 12.26 11.76
N ASN A 456 -4.61 12.88 12.82
CA ASN A 456 -3.36 12.46 13.46
C ASN A 456 -3.63 11.31 14.43
N PRO A 457 -2.81 10.24 14.47
CA PRO A 457 -2.98 9.14 15.42
C PRO A 457 -2.90 9.62 16.88
N ILE A 458 -3.87 9.22 17.70
CA ILE A 458 -3.90 9.48 19.15
C ILE A 458 -4.06 8.17 19.93
N THR A 459 -3.53 8.13 21.15
CA THR A 459 -3.73 7.01 22.09
C THR A 459 -4.55 7.50 23.28
N LEU A 460 -5.72 6.92 23.51
CA LEU A 460 -6.63 7.27 24.61
C LEU A 460 -6.22 6.55 25.91
N THR A 461 -5.12 6.97 26.54
CA THR A 461 -4.48 6.21 27.65
C THR A 461 -5.08 6.39 29.05
N ALA A 462 -5.92 7.41 29.27
CA ALA A 462 -6.76 7.61 30.46
C ALA A 462 -7.75 8.74 30.17
N PRO A 463 -8.92 8.82 30.85
CA PRO A 463 -9.85 9.93 30.62
C PRO A 463 -9.28 11.26 31.14
N PRO A 464 -9.00 12.25 30.28
CA PRO A 464 -8.72 13.61 30.74
C PRO A 464 -9.99 14.24 31.32
N GLN A 465 -9.83 15.22 32.22
CA GLN A 465 -10.95 16.10 32.56
C GLN A 465 -11.36 16.87 31.30
N VAL A 466 -12.61 16.73 30.87
CA VAL A 466 -13.20 17.59 29.83
C VAL A 466 -13.50 18.95 30.45
N THR A 467 -12.51 19.84 30.42
CA THR A 467 -12.57 21.19 31.01
C THR A 467 -13.16 22.24 30.06
N THR A 468 -13.19 21.97 28.75
CA THR A 468 -13.67 22.88 27.71
C THR A 468 -15.08 22.49 27.25
N VAL A 469 -16.02 23.45 27.32
CA VAL A 469 -17.38 23.30 26.79
C VAL A 469 -17.36 23.44 25.27
N GLY A 470 -18.03 22.53 24.55
CA GLY A 470 -18.08 22.55 23.10
C GLY A 470 -18.24 21.17 22.47
N GLN A 471 -18.23 21.14 21.14
CA GLN A 471 -18.22 19.91 20.32
C GLN A 471 -16.80 19.62 19.84
N THR A 472 -16.38 18.36 19.92
CA THR A 472 -15.08 17.86 19.43
C THR A 472 -15.32 16.62 18.59
N THR A 473 -14.67 16.55 17.42
CA THR A 473 -14.73 15.40 16.53
C THR A 473 -13.43 14.60 16.62
N TYR A 474 -13.56 13.28 16.60
CA TYR A 474 -12.50 12.29 16.51
C TYR A 474 -12.77 11.36 15.34
N PHE A 475 -11.77 10.61 14.91
CA PHE A 475 -11.96 9.50 13.99
C PHE A 475 -11.36 8.21 14.56
N VAL A 476 -11.81 7.06 14.06
CA VAL A 476 -11.26 5.75 14.40
C VAL A 476 -11.22 4.85 13.16
N THR A 477 -10.16 4.08 13.00
CA THR A 477 -10.01 3.05 11.96
C THR A 477 -9.79 1.67 12.60
N ARG A 478 -9.99 0.61 11.81
CA ARG A 478 -9.77 -0.78 12.24
C ARG A 478 -8.75 -1.48 11.36
N THR A 479 -7.82 -2.19 11.99
CA THR A 479 -6.75 -2.97 11.39
C THR A 479 -7.09 -4.46 11.44
N ASP A 480 -7.39 -5.11 10.32
CA ASP A 480 -7.70 -6.54 10.33
C ASP A 480 -6.47 -7.43 10.62
N ALA A 481 -6.69 -8.75 10.74
CA ALA A 481 -5.63 -9.73 10.97
C ALA A 481 -4.61 -9.84 9.81
N SER A 482 -4.91 -9.27 8.63
CA SER A 482 -3.97 -9.15 7.50
C SER A 482 -3.18 -7.83 7.55
N GLY A 483 -3.44 -6.98 8.53
CA GLY A 483 -2.87 -5.65 8.70
C GLY A 483 -3.48 -4.58 7.79
N CYS A 484 -4.66 -4.81 7.21
CA CYS A 484 -5.36 -3.83 6.38
C CYS A 484 -6.12 -2.85 7.27
N VAL A 485 -6.05 -1.55 6.95
CA VAL A 485 -6.69 -0.49 7.76
C VAL A 485 -7.96 -0.02 7.06
N SER A 486 -9.06 0.12 7.79
CA SER A 486 -10.33 0.63 7.29
C SER A 486 -10.27 2.12 6.96
N ASP A 487 -11.29 2.60 6.24
CA ASP A 487 -11.60 4.03 6.23
C ASP A 487 -11.89 4.57 7.65
N TYR A 488 -11.75 5.90 7.79
CA TYR A 488 -12.02 6.65 9.01
C TYR A 488 -13.53 6.69 9.31
N VAL A 489 -13.92 6.26 10.51
CA VAL A 489 -15.27 6.44 11.04
C VAL A 489 -15.28 7.62 12.02
N GLU A 490 -16.22 8.56 11.84
CA GLU A 490 -16.31 9.79 12.63
C GLU A 490 -17.05 9.59 13.97
N VAL A 491 -16.49 10.14 15.04
CA VAL A 491 -17.03 10.10 16.41
C VAL A 491 -17.13 11.54 16.95
N THR A 492 -18.33 11.98 17.33
CA THR A 492 -18.58 13.31 17.90
C THR A 492 -18.74 13.25 19.41
N VAL A 493 -18.09 14.16 20.14
CA VAL A 493 -18.17 14.32 21.60
C VAL A 493 -18.61 15.75 21.95
N ASN A 494 -19.65 15.88 22.77
CA ASN A 494 -20.29 17.16 23.13
C ASN A 494 -20.22 17.40 24.65
N VAL A 495 -19.45 18.41 25.08
CA VAL A 495 -19.26 18.79 26.49
C VAL A 495 -20.15 19.99 26.86
N ARG A 496 -20.91 19.85 27.95
CA ARG A 496 -21.85 20.86 28.49
C ARG A 496 -21.33 21.53 29.78
N PRO A 497 -21.63 22.81 30.05
CA PRO A 497 -21.08 23.55 31.21
C PRO A 497 -21.51 22.97 32.57
N MET A 498 -20.62 23.09 33.57
CA MET A 498 -20.90 22.75 34.97
C MET A 498 -21.68 23.88 35.66
N VAL A 499 -22.47 23.53 36.67
CA VAL A 499 -23.20 24.48 37.52
C VAL A 499 -22.29 25.01 38.63
N PRO A 500 -22.05 26.33 38.75
CA PRO A 500 -21.43 26.91 39.93
C PRO A 500 -22.40 26.87 41.12
N TRP A 501 -21.94 26.51 42.31
CA TRP A 501 -22.68 26.76 43.56
C TRP A 501 -21.80 27.59 44.49
N GLY A 502 -22.27 28.78 44.87
CA GLY A 502 -21.44 29.85 45.42
C GLY A 502 -21.28 29.89 46.94
N THR A 503 -21.72 28.86 47.66
CA THR A 503 -21.70 28.83 49.14
C THR A 503 -20.37 28.29 49.68
N THR A 504 -19.79 28.99 50.65
CA THR A 504 -18.68 28.49 51.48
C THR A 504 -19.19 27.48 52.52
N ASP A 505 -18.28 26.72 53.14
CA ASP A 505 -18.61 25.70 54.14
C ASP A 505 -19.55 26.22 55.25
N LEU A 506 -20.55 25.41 55.57
CA LEU A 506 -21.61 25.70 56.54
C LEU A 506 -21.33 25.02 57.89
N ALA A 507 -21.86 25.53 59.00
CA ALA A 507 -21.64 24.94 60.33
C ALA A 507 -22.85 25.06 61.28
N GLU A 508 -23.10 24.02 62.07
CA GLU A 508 -24.19 23.93 63.06
C GLU A 508 -23.69 23.29 64.37
N ASN A 509 -24.16 23.71 65.56
CA ASN A 509 -23.62 23.29 66.87
C ASN A 509 -24.70 22.79 67.85
N PHE A 510 -24.43 21.70 68.58
CA PHE A 510 -25.37 21.07 69.55
C PHE A 510 -24.65 20.52 70.80
N CYS A 511 -25.35 20.29 71.92
CA CYS A 511 -24.78 19.56 73.07
C CYS A 511 -24.76 18.04 72.83
N TYR A 512 -23.84 17.32 73.46
CA TYR A 512 -23.90 15.86 73.56
C TYR A 512 -25.24 15.40 74.18
N GLY A 513 -25.90 14.42 73.55
CA GLY A 513 -27.07 13.71 74.09
C GLY A 513 -28.44 14.37 73.92
N ILE A 514 -28.57 15.46 73.15
CA ILE A 514 -29.88 16.14 72.96
C ILE A 514 -30.73 15.49 71.86
N THR A 515 -32.05 15.43 72.03
CA THR A 515 -32.97 14.85 71.04
C THR A 515 -33.56 15.92 70.10
N GLY A 516 -33.44 15.73 68.77
CA GLY A 516 -34.20 16.50 67.77
C GLY A 516 -33.44 17.50 66.88
N ALA A 517 -32.14 17.26 66.59
CA ALA A 517 -31.34 18.12 65.71
C ALA A 517 -31.68 17.95 64.21
N ALA A 518 -31.66 19.04 63.43
CA ALA A 518 -31.92 19.05 61.99
C ALA A 518 -31.16 20.17 61.26
N PHE A 519 -30.76 19.92 60.01
CA PHE A 519 -30.07 20.89 59.15
C PHE A 519 -30.99 22.07 58.79
N THR A 520 -30.52 23.29 59.01
CA THR A 520 -31.26 24.54 58.72
C THR A 520 -30.57 25.47 57.74
N SER A 521 -29.29 25.23 57.45
CA SER A 521 -28.42 26.12 56.67
C SER A 521 -28.33 25.84 55.15
N VAL A 522 -28.92 24.75 54.64
CA VAL A 522 -28.76 24.30 53.23
C VAL A 522 -30.00 24.59 52.37
N ASN A 523 -29.84 25.34 51.27
CA ASN A 523 -30.90 25.65 50.30
C ASN A 523 -30.37 25.60 48.85
N PRO A 524 -31.06 24.98 47.87
CA PRO A 524 -30.67 24.97 46.45
C PRO A 524 -30.94 26.30 45.75
N ASP A 525 -30.20 26.58 44.67
CA ASP A 525 -30.54 27.67 43.75
C ASP A 525 -31.84 27.38 42.96
N PRO A 526 -32.59 28.40 42.52
CA PRO A 526 -33.81 28.20 41.73
C PRO A 526 -33.59 27.30 40.50
N GLY A 527 -34.48 26.31 40.30
CA GLY A 527 -34.37 25.35 39.20
C GLY A 527 -33.40 24.18 39.43
N HIS A 528 -32.80 24.08 40.62
CA HIS A 528 -31.87 23.00 41.00
C HIS A 528 -32.45 22.12 42.12
N SER A 529 -31.88 20.93 42.30
CA SER A 529 -32.21 19.98 43.37
C SER A 529 -30.96 19.57 44.16
N ILE A 530 -31.10 19.22 45.45
CA ILE A 530 -29.96 18.85 46.31
C ILE A 530 -29.72 17.34 46.32
N LEU A 531 -28.44 16.96 46.21
CA LEU A 531 -27.94 15.64 46.57
C LEU A 531 -27.02 15.75 47.80
N TRP A 532 -27.31 14.93 48.80
CA TRP A 532 -26.56 14.77 50.04
C TRP A 532 -25.59 13.59 49.94
N TYR A 533 -24.46 13.70 50.62
CA TYR A 533 -23.44 12.67 50.72
C TYR A 533 -22.89 12.64 52.15
N THR A 534 -22.77 11.44 52.73
CA THR A 534 -22.16 11.23 54.06
C THR A 534 -20.63 11.23 54.03
N SER A 535 -20.03 11.24 52.84
CA SER A 535 -18.58 11.46 52.65
C SER A 535 -18.31 12.08 51.28
N ARG A 536 -17.11 12.64 51.08
CA ARG A 536 -16.77 13.37 49.84
C ARG A 536 -16.84 12.49 48.59
N THR A 537 -16.66 11.18 48.73
CA THR A 537 -16.68 10.18 47.64
C THR A 537 -17.81 9.15 47.74
N GLY A 538 -18.65 9.20 48.78
CA GLY A 538 -19.76 8.27 48.99
C GLY A 538 -20.93 8.43 48.00
N PRO A 539 -21.92 7.52 48.06
CA PRO A 539 -23.13 7.58 47.24
C PRO A 539 -24.00 8.80 47.58
N SER A 540 -24.77 9.27 46.60
CA SER A 540 -25.73 10.38 46.74
C SER A 540 -27.08 9.92 47.27
N SER A 541 -27.70 10.75 48.10
CA SER A 541 -29.11 10.65 48.53
C SER A 541 -29.85 11.97 48.23
N PRO A 542 -31.08 11.96 47.70
CA PRO A 542 -31.92 13.16 47.61
C PRO A 542 -32.49 13.59 48.98
N THR A 543 -32.40 12.73 50.00
CA THR A 543 -32.86 12.99 51.36
C THR A 543 -31.69 13.32 52.28
N ALA A 544 -31.86 14.33 53.14
CA ALA A 544 -30.85 14.75 54.10
C ALA A 544 -30.53 13.66 55.14
N PRO A 545 -29.27 13.54 55.62
CA PRO A 545 -28.91 12.65 56.72
C PRO A 545 -29.60 13.03 58.04
N THR A 546 -29.68 12.07 58.98
CA THR A 546 -30.07 12.32 60.37
C THR A 546 -28.84 12.64 61.22
N ILE A 547 -28.92 13.69 62.05
CA ILE A 547 -27.83 14.10 62.94
C ILE A 547 -27.86 13.26 64.23
N ASP A 548 -26.77 12.54 64.54
CA ASP A 548 -26.57 11.89 65.83
C ASP A 548 -25.82 12.83 66.80
N THR A 549 -26.45 13.14 67.93
CA THR A 549 -25.94 14.01 68.99
C THR A 549 -25.21 13.24 70.09
N HIS A 550 -25.14 11.90 70.03
CA HIS A 550 -24.34 11.06 70.94
C HIS A 550 -22.95 10.75 70.36
N ALA A 551 -22.57 11.39 69.24
CA ALA A 551 -21.25 11.33 68.64
C ALA A 551 -20.55 12.70 68.76
N PRO A 552 -19.77 12.94 69.83
CA PRO A 552 -19.15 14.24 70.10
C PRO A 552 -18.01 14.54 69.12
N GLY A 553 -17.90 15.79 68.70
CA GLY A 553 -16.91 16.28 67.74
C GLY A 553 -17.54 16.76 66.43
N LEU A 554 -16.67 16.98 65.44
CA LEU A 554 -17.04 17.51 64.13
C LEU A 554 -17.37 16.39 63.14
N THR A 555 -18.63 16.29 62.72
CA THR A 555 -19.05 15.44 61.61
C THR A 555 -19.28 16.29 60.36
N THR A 556 -18.49 16.06 59.31
CA THR A 556 -18.62 16.76 58.04
C THR A 556 -19.48 15.97 57.06
N TYR A 557 -20.64 16.52 56.72
CA TYR A 557 -21.46 16.06 55.59
C TYR A 557 -21.13 16.87 54.33
N TYR A 558 -21.58 16.41 53.17
CA TYR A 558 -21.38 17.11 51.90
C TYR A 558 -22.68 17.21 51.12
N VAL A 559 -22.85 18.33 50.40
CA VAL A 559 -24.00 18.58 49.51
C VAL A 559 -23.52 19.06 48.15
N ALA A 560 -24.24 18.69 47.09
CA ALA A 560 -24.11 19.30 45.76
C ALA A 560 -25.51 19.59 45.19
N GLN A 561 -25.59 20.54 44.26
CA GLN A 561 -26.83 20.81 43.53
C GLN A 561 -26.78 20.27 42.10
N VAL A 562 -27.91 19.82 41.60
CA VAL A 562 -28.10 19.27 40.24
C VAL A 562 -28.99 20.23 39.46
N ASN A 563 -28.58 20.59 38.24
CA ASN A 563 -29.45 21.35 37.36
C ASN A 563 -30.50 20.42 36.71
N ASN A 564 -31.77 20.68 37.00
CA ASN A 564 -32.87 19.81 36.60
C ASN A 564 -33.10 19.76 35.06
N SER A 565 -32.45 20.63 34.28
CA SER A 565 -32.56 20.67 32.80
C SER A 565 -31.36 20.08 32.06
N THR A 566 -30.16 20.11 32.65
CA THR A 566 -28.93 19.58 32.01
C THR A 566 -28.43 18.29 32.63
N GLY A 567 -28.85 17.95 33.85
CA GLY A 567 -28.38 16.79 34.61
C GLY A 567 -26.97 16.94 35.21
N CYS A 568 -26.26 18.03 34.91
CA CYS A 568 -24.92 18.25 35.47
C CYS A 568 -25.00 18.64 36.97
N VAL A 569 -24.09 18.06 37.75
CA VAL A 569 -23.97 18.25 39.21
C VAL A 569 -22.86 19.25 39.53
N SER A 570 -23.04 20.07 40.56
CA SER A 570 -22.02 21.01 41.05
C SER A 570 -20.86 20.32 41.78
N ASN A 571 -19.84 21.09 42.14
CA ASN A 571 -18.91 20.70 43.20
C ASN A 571 -19.66 20.45 44.53
N LYS A 572 -19.08 19.58 45.38
CA LYS A 572 -19.58 19.32 46.73
C LYS A 572 -19.10 20.40 47.72
N VAL A 573 -20.01 20.95 48.51
CA VAL A 573 -19.79 21.90 49.63
C VAL A 573 -19.88 21.15 50.96
N SER A 574 -19.11 21.55 51.97
CA SER A 574 -19.09 20.89 53.29
C SER A 574 -20.13 21.49 54.24
N VAL A 575 -20.76 20.63 55.05
CA VAL A 575 -21.65 21.02 56.15
C VAL A 575 -21.12 20.39 57.44
N ASN A 576 -20.54 21.21 58.30
CA ASN A 576 -19.82 20.82 59.50
C ASN A 576 -20.73 20.86 60.73
N VAL A 577 -21.23 19.70 61.15
CA VAL A 577 -22.04 19.57 62.37
C VAL A 577 -21.11 19.29 63.54
N ASN A 578 -21.06 20.21 64.51
CA ASN A 578 -20.19 20.14 65.66
C ASN A 578 -21.00 19.82 66.93
N ILE A 579 -20.88 18.59 67.42
CA ILE A 579 -21.47 18.18 68.69
C ILE A 579 -20.45 18.49 69.79
N ALA A 580 -20.81 19.36 70.74
CA ALA A 580 -19.92 19.71 71.85
C ALA A 580 -19.58 18.44 72.67
N PRO A 581 -18.31 18.25 73.09
CA PRO A 581 -17.90 17.05 73.79
C PRO A 581 -18.71 16.78 75.07
N GLU A 582 -18.98 15.50 75.35
CA GLU A 582 -19.34 15.06 76.69
C GLU A 582 -18.28 15.57 77.68
N ILE A 583 -18.70 16.13 78.82
CA ILE A 583 -17.72 16.63 79.78
C ILE A 583 -17.07 15.43 80.46
N PRO A 584 -15.72 15.34 80.45
CA PRO A 584 -15.05 14.25 81.14
C PRO A 584 -15.30 14.30 82.64
N VAL A 585 -15.51 13.13 83.24
CA VAL A 585 -15.25 12.87 84.65
C VAL A 585 -13.83 13.36 84.98
N PRO A 586 -13.55 14.01 86.13
CA PRO A 586 -12.20 14.45 86.45
C PRO A 586 -11.23 13.29 86.41
N THR A 587 -10.11 13.52 85.75
CA THR A 587 -9.14 12.47 85.51
C THR A 587 -8.36 12.24 86.79
N VAL A 588 -8.72 11.18 87.51
CA VAL A 588 -7.78 10.55 88.43
C VAL A 588 -6.75 9.81 87.59
N THR A 589 -5.49 10.24 87.66
CA THR A 589 -4.41 9.43 87.13
C THR A 589 -4.07 8.33 88.14
N PRO A 590 -3.89 7.07 87.70
CA PRO A 590 -3.26 6.06 88.53
C PRO A 590 -1.96 6.62 89.07
N VAL A 591 -1.74 6.49 90.38
CA VAL A 591 -0.49 6.94 90.98
C VAL A 591 0.61 6.04 90.38
N PRO A 592 1.66 6.59 89.74
CA PRO A 592 2.48 5.82 88.83
C PRO A 592 3.20 4.65 89.49
N ASP A 593 3.34 3.60 88.71
CA ASP A 593 4.14 2.44 89.06
C ASP A 593 5.61 2.84 89.21
N PHE A 594 6.23 2.49 90.34
CA PHE A 594 7.61 2.89 90.64
C PHE A 594 8.61 1.88 90.05
N CYS A 595 9.81 2.34 89.67
CA CYS A 595 10.96 1.44 89.58
C CYS A 595 11.47 1.15 91.00
N VAL A 596 12.03 -0.04 91.24
CA VAL A 596 12.55 -0.43 92.57
C VAL A 596 13.58 0.59 93.08
N GLY A 597 13.29 1.25 94.20
CA GLY A 597 14.24 2.09 94.95
C GLY A 597 13.94 3.59 95.09
N SER A 598 12.74 4.09 94.77
CA SER A 598 12.38 5.52 94.86
C SER A 598 11.58 5.93 96.13
N SER A 599 11.55 7.24 96.43
CA SER A 599 10.98 7.82 97.67
C SER A 599 9.55 8.42 97.53
N PRO A 600 8.74 8.45 98.61
CA PRO A 600 7.30 8.76 98.56
C PRO A 600 6.93 10.25 98.31
N ARG A 601 5.73 10.51 97.77
CA ARG A 601 5.24 11.84 97.33
C ARG A 601 3.74 12.07 97.63
N SER A 602 3.27 13.32 97.51
CA SER A 602 1.88 13.76 97.79
C SER A 602 0.86 13.27 96.76
N LEU A 603 -0.41 13.03 97.14
CA LEU A 603 -1.48 12.51 96.26
C LEU A 603 -2.23 13.59 95.47
N ALA A 604 -2.25 14.83 95.97
CA ALA A 604 -2.92 15.96 95.31
C ALA A 604 -2.60 16.18 93.81
N PRO A 605 -1.37 15.94 93.30
CA PRO A 605 -1.05 16.16 91.88
C PRO A 605 -1.60 15.10 90.92
N TYR A 606 -2.17 14.00 91.43
CA TYR A 606 -2.63 12.86 90.62
C TYR A 606 -4.15 12.91 90.30
N VAL A 607 -4.75 14.10 90.40
CA VAL A 607 -6.08 14.38 89.88
C VAL A 607 -6.06 15.71 89.15
N SER A 608 -6.66 15.76 87.96
CA SER A 608 -6.73 16.96 87.13
C SER A 608 -8.12 17.22 86.57
N GLY A 609 -8.41 18.50 86.35
CA GLY A 609 -9.72 19.03 86.01
C GLY A 609 -9.78 20.52 86.30
N THR A 610 -10.88 21.16 85.90
CA THR A 610 -11.18 22.57 86.22
C THR A 610 -12.38 22.62 87.16
N ASP A 611 -12.29 23.39 88.24
CA ASP A 611 -13.33 23.49 89.29
C ASP A 611 -13.65 22.12 89.95
N ILE A 612 -12.62 21.54 90.59
CA ILE A 612 -12.62 20.19 91.17
C ILE A 612 -13.16 20.15 92.62
N TYR A 613 -14.01 19.17 92.93
CA TYR A 613 -14.56 18.92 94.28
C TYR A 613 -14.30 17.49 94.77
N TRP A 614 -13.79 17.33 95.99
CA TRP A 614 -13.34 16.06 96.58
C TRP A 614 -14.23 15.57 97.73
N ILE A 615 -14.39 14.25 97.88
CA ILE A 615 -15.18 13.63 98.96
C ILE A 615 -14.47 12.38 99.52
N GLN A 616 -14.56 12.19 100.85
CA GLN A 616 -14.17 10.95 101.52
C GLN A 616 -15.41 10.11 101.80
N GLY A 617 -15.57 8.97 101.13
CA GLY A 617 -16.79 8.14 101.18
C GLY A 617 -17.66 8.26 99.92
N ALA A 618 -18.62 7.35 99.77
CA ALA A 618 -19.06 6.85 98.45
C ALA A 618 -20.30 7.51 97.79
N SER A 619 -20.67 8.77 98.07
CA SER A 619 -21.89 9.39 97.51
C SER A 619 -21.92 10.94 97.50
N VAL A 620 -22.62 11.55 96.52
CA VAL A 620 -22.62 13.00 96.22
C VAL A 620 -24.03 13.66 96.32
N PRO A 621 -24.21 14.83 96.95
CA PRO A 621 -25.45 15.63 96.92
C PRO A 621 -25.37 16.92 96.06
N THR A 622 -26.52 17.55 95.77
CA THR A 622 -26.64 18.71 94.86
C THR A 622 -26.18 20.06 95.47
N GLN A 623 -25.10 20.63 94.93
CA GLN A 623 -24.60 22.02 95.07
C GLN A 623 -24.53 22.64 96.48
N THR A 624 -23.40 22.43 97.19
CA THR A 624 -22.51 23.49 97.77
C THR A 624 -21.26 22.84 98.42
N ALA A 625 -20.13 23.55 98.51
CA ALA A 625 -18.76 23.02 98.80
C ALA A 625 -18.51 22.60 100.28
N PRO A 626 -17.42 21.88 100.67
CA PRO A 626 -16.00 22.34 100.61
C PRO A 626 -14.90 21.24 100.34
N THR A 627 -13.61 21.60 100.43
CA THR A 627 -12.43 20.83 99.93
C THR A 627 -11.35 20.50 100.99
N VAL A 628 -10.70 19.32 100.93
CA VAL A 628 -9.53 18.92 101.78
C VAL A 628 -8.53 18.04 100.98
N THR A 629 -7.24 18.01 101.34
CA THR A 629 -6.14 17.45 100.50
C THR A 629 -5.33 16.31 101.15
N PRO A 630 -5.16 15.11 100.53
CA PRO A 630 -4.47 13.94 101.11
C PRO A 630 -3.02 13.63 100.60
N THR A 631 -2.32 12.70 101.28
CA THR A 631 -0.95 12.18 100.98
C THR A 631 -0.84 10.65 101.19
N ALA A 632 0.17 9.98 100.59
CA ALA A 632 0.31 8.50 100.56
C ALA A 632 1.39 7.94 101.51
N PRO A 633 1.19 6.72 102.09
CA PRO A 633 2.18 6.00 102.91
C PRO A 633 3.08 5.03 102.12
N THR A 634 4.16 4.55 102.75
CA THR A 634 5.24 3.81 102.06
C THR A 634 5.08 2.29 101.95
N THR A 635 4.03 1.66 102.52
CA THR A 635 3.99 0.18 102.64
C THR A 635 2.62 -0.52 102.54
N THR A 636 1.48 0.13 102.21
CA THR A 636 0.16 -0.48 101.80
C THR A 636 -0.93 0.60 101.49
N ASP A 637 -2.09 0.24 100.89
CA ASP A 637 -2.98 1.15 100.09
C ASP A 637 -4.26 1.72 100.75
N VAL A 638 -4.79 2.88 100.26
CA VAL A 638 -6.04 3.59 100.70
C VAL A 638 -6.73 4.40 99.53
N ILE A 639 -8.04 4.77 99.61
CA ILE A 639 -8.92 5.25 98.47
C ILE A 639 -9.70 6.59 98.72
N TRP A 640 -10.02 7.41 97.67
CA TRP A 640 -10.76 8.73 97.66
C TRP A 640 -11.66 8.98 96.39
N LEU A 641 -12.58 10.01 96.32
CA LEU A 641 -13.51 10.34 95.17
C LEU A 641 -13.63 11.85 94.70
N VAL A 642 -14.05 12.16 93.43
CA VAL A 642 -14.01 13.54 92.79
C VAL A 642 -14.93 13.84 91.51
N TYR A 643 -15.42 15.09 91.19
CA TYR A 643 -16.25 15.52 89.95
C TYR A 643 -16.11 17.01 89.38
N GLN A 644 -16.65 17.42 88.17
CA GLN A 644 -16.55 18.79 87.48
C GLN A 644 -17.68 19.28 86.45
N THR A 645 -17.61 20.51 85.83
CA THR A 645 -18.63 21.18 84.91
C THR A 645 -18.11 22.18 83.80
N ARG A 646 -18.88 22.57 82.73
CA ARG A 646 -18.47 23.54 81.64
C ARG A 646 -19.61 24.15 80.74
N PRO A 647 -19.47 25.35 80.10
CA PRO A 647 -20.38 25.90 79.05
C PRO A 647 -20.38 25.22 77.67
N LEU A 648 -21.45 25.43 76.89
CA LEU A 648 -21.71 24.81 75.56
C LEU A 648 -20.78 25.30 74.43
N ILE A 649 -20.60 26.61 74.26
CA ILE A 649 -19.67 27.17 73.27
C ILE A 649 -18.36 27.56 73.99
N PRO A 650 -17.23 26.85 73.73
CA PRO A 650 -15.95 27.18 74.35
C PRO A 650 -15.48 28.62 74.09
N GLY A 651 -15.39 29.42 75.16
CA GLY A 651 -14.83 30.77 75.12
C GLY A 651 -15.86 31.90 75.02
N ASP A 652 -17.13 31.60 74.69
CA ASP A 652 -18.20 32.57 74.79
C ASP A 652 -18.67 32.72 76.24
N ARG A 653 -18.34 33.84 76.88
CA ARG A 653 -18.74 34.15 78.26
C ARG A 653 -20.18 34.67 78.39
N THR A 654 -20.90 34.78 77.27
CA THR A 654 -22.32 35.19 77.24
C THR A 654 -23.27 34.01 76.99
N ASP A 655 -22.77 32.83 76.62
CA ASP A 655 -23.59 31.63 76.51
C ASP A 655 -23.94 31.06 77.90
N THR A 656 -25.23 31.09 78.24
CA THR A 656 -25.77 30.63 79.52
C THR A 656 -26.06 29.13 79.56
N ARG A 657 -25.83 28.40 78.46
CA ARG A 657 -26.06 26.95 78.37
C ARG A 657 -24.83 26.18 78.85
N VAL A 658 -24.99 25.31 79.85
CA VAL A 658 -23.91 24.54 80.48
C VAL A 658 -24.19 23.03 80.49
N CYS A 659 -23.13 22.24 80.47
CA CYS A 659 -23.12 20.78 80.58
C CYS A 659 -22.40 20.35 81.90
N GLN A 660 -22.52 19.09 82.32
CA GLN A 660 -21.95 18.53 83.58
C GLN A 660 -21.39 17.10 83.37
N SER A 661 -20.46 16.63 84.24
CA SER A 661 -19.92 15.25 84.23
C SER A 661 -20.21 14.41 85.51
N ALA A 662 -19.79 13.14 85.49
CA ALA A 662 -19.89 12.14 86.58
C ALA A 662 -18.60 12.05 87.46
N PRO A 663 -18.50 11.19 88.51
CA PRO A 663 -17.35 11.14 89.47
C PRO A 663 -16.33 9.95 89.33
N ALA A 664 -15.10 10.04 89.91
CA ALA A 664 -13.97 9.06 89.82
C ALA A 664 -13.15 8.75 91.14
N GLN A 665 -12.20 7.76 91.13
CA GLN A 665 -11.49 7.07 92.28
C GLN A 665 -9.95 6.72 92.05
N VAL A 666 -9.06 6.48 93.08
CA VAL A 666 -7.52 6.46 93.03
C VAL A 666 -6.72 5.18 93.55
N THR A 667 -5.59 4.66 92.90
CA THR A 667 -4.58 3.54 93.33
C THR A 667 -3.20 3.38 92.51
N TYR A 668 -2.24 2.39 92.73
CA TYR A 668 -0.80 2.25 92.18
C TYR A 668 -0.01 0.84 92.12
N ALA A 669 1.12 0.62 91.35
CA ALA A 669 2.05 -0.63 91.25
C ALA A 669 3.61 -0.50 90.79
N ILE A 670 4.27 -1.37 89.93
CA ILE A 670 5.79 -1.48 89.52
C ILE A 670 6.20 -2.33 88.20
N VAL A 671 7.13 -1.94 87.23
CA VAL A 671 7.74 -2.77 86.03
C VAL A 671 9.09 -2.27 85.27
N ASP A 672 9.77 -3.00 84.30
CA ASP A 672 11.00 -2.64 83.41
C ASP A 672 11.42 -3.57 82.13
N GLY A 673 12.30 -3.15 81.13
CA GLY A 673 13.24 -3.97 80.21
C GLY A 673 13.36 -3.83 78.59
N LEU A 674 14.54 -3.99 77.85
CA LEU A 674 14.73 -4.24 76.31
C LEU A 674 16.17 -4.47 75.59
N THR A 675 16.29 -4.65 74.21
CA THR A 675 17.53 -4.96 73.31
C THR A 675 17.62 -4.40 71.79
N PRO A 676 18.79 -4.38 71.01
CA PRO A 676 19.08 -3.61 69.71
C PRO A 676 19.29 -4.27 68.26
N ILE A 677 19.60 -3.49 67.17
CA ILE A 677 19.63 -3.78 65.66
C ILE A 677 20.94 -3.35 64.85
N PRO A 678 21.27 -3.84 63.60
CA PRO A 678 22.46 -3.49 62.76
C PRO A 678 22.29 -2.68 61.41
N ASP A 679 23.41 -2.23 60.81
CA ASP A 679 23.61 -1.26 59.68
C ASP A 679 23.23 -1.71 58.22
N GLN A 680 23.14 -0.75 57.27
CA GLN A 680 22.62 -0.92 55.88
C GLN A 680 23.54 -0.41 54.73
N ALA A 681 23.22 -0.76 53.47
CA ALA A 681 24.00 -0.46 52.25
C ALA A 681 23.61 0.85 51.50
N VAL A 682 24.48 1.29 50.57
CA VAL A 682 24.38 2.58 49.81
C VAL A 682 23.29 2.58 48.74
N GLN A 683 22.58 3.70 48.58
CA GLN A 683 21.57 3.93 47.53
C GLN A 683 21.87 5.21 46.73
N SER A 684 21.64 5.21 45.39
CA SER A 684 21.93 6.36 44.49
C SER A 684 20.72 6.75 43.63
N PHE A 685 20.49 8.05 43.39
CA PHE A 685 19.40 8.54 42.51
C PHE A 685 19.66 9.94 41.90
N CYS A 686 18.94 10.30 40.82
CA CYS A 686 19.04 11.62 40.18
C CYS A 686 18.38 12.73 41.03
N TYR A 687 18.92 13.95 40.94
CA TYR A 687 18.37 15.15 41.57
C TYR A 687 16.86 15.32 41.33
N GLY A 688 16.06 15.48 42.39
CA GLY A 688 14.61 15.67 42.31
C GLY A 688 13.74 14.40 42.29
N THR A 689 14.33 13.21 42.48
CA THR A 689 13.59 11.93 42.55
C THR A 689 13.56 11.33 43.97
N ALA A 690 12.59 10.45 44.25
CA ALA A 690 12.34 9.91 45.60
C ALA A 690 12.95 8.49 45.80
N PRO A 691 13.50 8.16 46.99
CA PRO A 691 14.12 6.86 47.29
C PRO A 691 13.12 5.74 47.64
N GLN A 692 13.59 4.49 47.59
CA GLN A 692 12.82 3.26 47.85
C GLN A 692 12.69 2.93 49.37
N PRO A 693 11.64 2.21 49.81
CA PRO A 693 11.37 1.90 51.24
C PRO A 693 12.15 0.70 51.81
N ILE A 694 12.19 0.58 53.15
CA ILE A 694 12.87 -0.50 53.91
C ILE A 694 11.85 -1.21 54.85
N PRO A 695 11.85 -2.56 55.00
CA PRO A 695 10.88 -3.30 55.86
C PRO A 695 11.09 -3.16 57.40
N GLN A 696 10.03 -3.42 58.19
CA GLN A 696 10.01 -3.32 59.66
C GLN A 696 9.53 -4.64 60.35
N PRO A 697 10.15 -5.10 61.45
CA PRO A 697 9.68 -6.23 62.27
C PRO A 697 8.45 -5.93 63.12
N ALA A 698 7.64 -6.95 63.41
CA ALA A 698 6.42 -6.81 64.23
C ALA A 698 6.73 -6.59 65.72
N GLY A 699 5.95 -5.72 66.39
CA GLY A 699 5.94 -5.55 67.84
C GLY A 699 6.77 -4.38 68.40
N ASN A 700 7.61 -3.74 67.59
CA ASN A 700 8.45 -2.60 68.00
C ASN A 700 8.30 -1.40 67.05
N ASN A 701 8.59 -0.20 67.53
CA ASN A 701 8.59 1.03 66.73
C ASN A 701 10.01 1.40 66.25
N TYR A 702 10.11 1.94 65.03
CA TYR A 702 11.33 2.57 64.51
C TYR A 702 11.30 4.08 64.66
N LEU A 703 12.45 4.67 65.03
CA LEU A 703 12.68 6.11 65.00
C LEU A 703 13.91 6.43 64.15
N TRP A 704 13.75 7.32 63.18
CA TRP A 704 14.79 7.76 62.24
C TRP A 704 15.44 9.07 62.69
N TYR A 705 16.74 9.18 62.43
CA TYR A 705 17.60 10.30 62.82
C TYR A 705 18.54 10.73 61.70
N THR A 706 18.95 11.99 61.70
CA THR A 706 20.03 12.52 60.84
C THR A 706 21.39 12.51 61.51
N THR A 707 21.47 12.10 62.79
CA THR A 707 22.71 12.06 63.59
C THR A 707 22.89 10.71 64.29
N PRO A 708 24.14 10.23 64.45
CA PRO A 708 24.43 8.94 65.10
C PRO A 708 24.06 8.93 66.59
N THR A 709 23.99 10.09 67.25
CA THR A 709 23.51 10.27 68.62
C THR A 709 22.70 11.58 68.75
N GLY A 710 21.81 11.67 69.75
CA GLY A 710 20.97 12.85 69.98
C GLY A 710 19.89 13.13 68.92
N GLY A 711 19.27 14.30 68.98
CA GLY A 711 18.20 14.72 68.05
C GLY A 711 16.82 14.10 68.32
N THR A 712 15.79 14.63 67.67
CA THR A 712 14.40 14.16 67.78
C THR A 712 14.14 13.04 66.76
N GLY A 713 13.63 11.90 67.23
CA GLY A 713 13.36 10.75 66.36
C GLY A 713 12.08 10.94 65.54
N SER A 714 12.14 10.60 64.25
CA SER A 714 10.98 10.63 63.35
C SER A 714 10.44 9.21 63.11
N PRO A 715 9.13 8.94 63.30
CA PRO A 715 8.55 7.62 63.00
C PRO A 715 8.50 7.34 61.49
N THR A 716 8.51 8.38 60.65
CA THR A 716 8.65 8.28 59.20
C THR A 716 10.11 8.52 58.78
N ARG A 717 10.59 7.80 57.76
CA ARG A 717 11.93 8.02 57.19
C ARG A 717 12.05 9.47 56.72
N LEU A 718 13.06 10.21 57.22
CA LEU A 718 13.24 11.60 56.80
C LEU A 718 13.49 11.68 55.29
N ASN A 719 12.65 12.48 54.61
CA ASN A 719 13.03 13.18 53.40
C ASN A 719 14.04 14.28 53.79
N THR A 720 15.32 13.93 53.80
CA THR A 720 16.39 14.93 53.76
C THR A 720 16.35 15.59 52.39
N ASN A 721 15.77 16.80 52.35
CA ASN A 721 15.45 17.57 51.15
C ASN A 721 16.62 17.57 50.14
N THR A 722 16.37 17.03 48.95
CA THR A 722 17.38 16.68 47.92
C THR A 722 17.83 17.90 47.11
N SER A 723 18.11 19.03 47.77
CA SER A 723 18.35 20.33 47.12
C SER A 723 19.80 20.60 46.70
N THR A 724 20.73 19.68 46.98
CA THR A 724 22.09 19.70 46.45
C THR A 724 22.54 18.30 46.01
N VAL A 725 23.53 18.25 45.12
CA VAL A 725 24.17 17.02 44.61
C VAL A 725 25.27 16.61 45.59
N GLY A 726 25.33 15.34 46.00
CA GLY A 726 26.26 14.87 47.03
C GLY A 726 25.86 13.57 47.73
N THR A 727 26.64 13.17 48.74
CA THR A 727 26.43 11.95 49.53
C THR A 727 26.06 12.29 51.00
N TYR A 728 25.11 11.56 51.58
CA TYR A 728 24.48 11.85 52.87
C TYR A 728 24.23 10.56 53.69
N ASP A 729 24.16 10.67 55.02
CA ASP A 729 23.90 9.55 55.95
C ASP A 729 22.64 9.80 56.81
N VAL A 730 21.89 8.74 57.12
CA VAL A 730 20.78 8.72 58.10
C VAL A 730 20.86 7.48 59.01
N TYR A 731 20.14 7.48 60.13
CA TYR A 731 20.24 6.46 61.20
C TYR A 731 18.86 6.02 61.74
N VAL A 732 18.76 4.87 62.41
CA VAL A 732 17.50 4.29 62.95
C VAL A 732 17.68 3.53 64.29
N GLU A 733 16.72 3.61 65.22
CA GLU A 733 16.68 2.87 66.52
C GLU A 733 15.32 2.22 66.84
N VAL A 734 15.26 1.44 67.94
CA VAL A 734 14.07 0.71 68.43
C VAL A 734 13.68 1.13 69.86
N SER A 735 12.37 1.22 70.15
CA SER A 735 11.85 1.45 71.52
C SER A 735 10.65 0.56 71.89
N SER A 736 10.48 0.34 73.20
CA SER A 736 9.32 -0.33 73.81
C SER A 736 8.16 0.62 74.12
N THR A 737 6.99 0.05 74.43
CA THR A 737 5.81 0.78 74.93
C THR A 737 5.98 1.35 76.34
N ALA A 738 7.03 0.96 77.09
CA ALA A 738 7.35 1.46 78.43
C ALA A 738 8.57 2.41 78.46
N ASN A 739 9.01 2.91 77.30
CA ASN A 739 10.15 3.82 77.11
C ASN A 739 11.55 3.27 77.48
N CYS A 740 11.72 1.96 77.66
CA CYS A 740 13.04 1.32 77.57
C CYS A 740 13.50 1.32 76.09
N GLN A 741 14.72 1.77 75.80
CA GLN A 741 15.26 2.04 74.44
C GLN A 741 16.50 1.19 74.08
N SER A 742 16.79 1.07 72.77
CA SER A 742 17.99 0.40 72.24
C SER A 742 18.97 1.36 71.53
N ASN A 743 20.12 0.84 71.06
CA ASN A 743 21.10 1.57 70.24
C ASN A 743 20.67 1.74 68.76
N ARG A 744 21.37 2.60 68.01
CA ARG A 744 21.14 3.02 66.60
C ARG A 744 21.98 2.28 65.55
N ALA A 745 21.49 2.26 64.30
CA ALA A 745 22.15 1.75 63.08
C ALA A 745 22.19 2.79 61.93
N ARG A 746 23.13 2.69 60.97
CA ARG A 746 23.43 3.67 59.87
C ARG A 746 22.97 3.24 58.46
N VAL A 747 22.61 4.22 57.60
CA VAL A 747 22.17 4.08 56.20
C VAL A 747 22.72 5.21 55.29
N PRO A 748 23.56 4.92 54.27
CA PRO A 748 24.14 5.92 53.34
C PRO A 748 23.37 6.13 52.00
N ILE A 749 23.42 7.36 51.45
CA ILE A 749 22.62 7.84 50.30
C ILE A 749 23.46 8.74 49.35
N ASN A 750 23.25 8.72 48.03
CA ASN A 750 23.95 9.56 47.04
C ASN A 750 23.02 10.19 45.98
N ILE A 751 23.23 11.47 45.64
CA ILE A 751 22.40 12.27 44.72
C ILE A 751 23.24 12.78 43.54
N LEU A 752 22.78 12.55 42.30
CA LEU A 752 23.52 12.82 41.06
C LEU A 752 23.00 14.06 40.28
N ALA A 753 23.89 14.73 39.55
CA ALA A 753 23.58 15.87 38.68
C ALA A 753 23.06 15.44 37.29
N ALA A 754 22.21 16.27 36.68
CA ALA A 754 21.77 16.10 35.29
C ALA A 754 22.80 16.61 34.27
N PRO A 755 22.85 16.06 33.03
CA PRO A 755 23.72 16.55 31.97
C PRO A 755 23.32 17.95 31.47
N ALA A 756 24.26 18.63 30.81
CA ALA A 756 24.01 19.92 30.16
C ALA A 756 23.04 19.79 28.97
N ALA A 757 22.23 20.83 28.75
CA ALA A 757 21.23 20.84 27.69
C ALA A 757 21.85 20.94 26.27
N PRO A 758 21.23 20.36 25.23
CA PRO A 758 21.76 20.38 23.86
C PRO A 758 21.82 21.77 23.24
N VAL A 759 22.72 21.93 22.25
CA VAL A 759 22.83 23.14 21.43
C VAL A 759 22.11 22.94 20.09
N VAL A 760 21.35 23.95 19.67
CA VAL A 760 20.52 23.96 18.44
C VAL A 760 20.89 25.16 17.56
N THR A 761 20.63 25.07 16.25
CA THR A 761 20.90 26.16 15.29
C THR A 761 19.71 27.11 15.17
N THR A 762 19.96 28.42 15.16
CA THR A 762 18.93 29.47 15.01
C THR A 762 19.38 30.56 14.02
N PRO A 763 18.55 31.00 13.06
CA PRO A 763 17.21 30.48 12.74
C PRO A 763 17.25 29.03 12.21
N GLY A 764 16.13 28.34 12.35
CA GLY A 764 15.97 26.95 11.90
C GLY A 764 15.80 26.81 10.38
N PRO A 765 15.78 25.57 9.87
CA PRO A 765 15.56 25.30 8.45
C PRO A 765 14.15 25.65 7.99
N THR A 766 14.02 26.00 6.71
CA THR A 766 12.73 26.26 6.04
C THR A 766 12.46 25.16 5.01
N PHE A 767 11.23 24.66 5.00
CA PHE A 767 10.73 23.64 4.08
C PHE A 767 9.52 24.17 3.31
N CYS A 768 9.09 23.44 2.28
CA CYS A 768 7.90 23.76 1.49
C CYS A 768 6.77 22.80 1.80
N GLU A 769 5.54 23.29 1.67
CA GLU A 769 4.32 22.53 1.91
C GLU A 769 4.29 21.23 1.06
N GLY A 770 4.19 20.09 1.74
CA GLY A 770 4.23 18.75 1.14
C GLY A 770 5.61 18.25 0.65
N ALA A 771 6.67 19.05 0.75
CA ALA A 771 8.02 18.62 0.35
C ALA A 771 8.70 17.76 1.45
N PRO A 772 9.55 16.77 1.11
CA PRO A 772 10.25 15.97 2.10
C PRO A 772 11.25 16.82 2.91
N ALA A 773 11.22 16.69 4.23
CA ALA A 773 12.14 17.36 5.15
C ALA A 773 13.30 16.44 5.57
N SER A 774 14.46 17.03 5.84
CA SER A 774 15.58 16.36 6.51
C SER A 774 15.37 16.36 8.03
N PRO A 775 15.90 15.36 8.77
CA PRO A 775 15.87 15.37 10.23
C PRO A 775 16.58 16.59 10.82
N LEU A 776 16.03 17.13 11.92
CA LEU A 776 16.67 18.23 12.65
C LEU A 776 17.92 17.74 13.39
N THR A 777 18.88 18.66 13.56
CA THR A 777 20.18 18.38 14.18
C THR A 777 20.39 19.23 15.43
N ALA A 778 21.01 18.63 16.45
CA ALA A 778 21.47 19.27 17.67
C ALA A 778 22.79 18.60 18.13
N SER A 779 23.49 19.18 19.10
CA SER A 779 24.68 18.58 19.71
C SER A 779 24.60 18.55 21.23
N SER A 780 25.12 17.48 21.85
CA SER A 780 25.16 17.29 23.30
C SER A 780 26.56 16.88 23.78
N GLY A 781 26.75 16.85 25.11
CA GLY A 781 28.02 16.49 25.73
C GLY A 781 28.41 15.01 25.61
N PRO A 782 29.66 14.65 25.92
CA PRO A 782 30.10 13.25 25.90
C PRO A 782 29.28 12.37 26.85
N ASN A 783 29.13 11.09 26.49
CA ASN A 783 28.33 10.08 27.23
C ASN A 783 26.82 10.36 27.31
N THR A 784 26.28 11.19 26.41
CA THR A 784 24.84 11.47 26.35
C THR A 784 24.21 11.04 25.01
N GLN A 785 22.91 10.77 25.04
CA GLN A 785 22.08 10.54 23.86
C GLN A 785 21.04 11.66 23.70
N LEU A 786 20.82 12.12 22.46
CA LEU A 786 19.77 13.09 22.16
C LEU A 786 18.38 12.45 22.16
N SER A 787 17.42 13.17 22.72
CA SER A 787 16.01 12.79 22.79
C SER A 787 15.15 13.97 22.37
N TRP A 788 14.30 13.78 21.35
CA TRP A 788 13.47 14.82 20.73
C TRP A 788 12.00 14.67 21.11
N TYR A 789 11.32 15.80 21.30
CA TYR A 789 9.94 15.88 21.79
C TYR A 789 9.16 16.95 21.02
N THR A 790 7.88 16.73 20.78
CA THR A 790 6.98 17.74 20.20
C THR A 790 6.50 18.80 21.20
N MET A 791 6.74 18.58 22.51
CA MET A 791 6.23 19.42 23.59
C MET A 791 7.35 19.84 24.57
N PRO A 792 7.24 21.03 25.21
CA PRO A 792 8.26 21.52 26.16
C PRO A 792 8.36 20.68 27.44
N THR A 793 7.29 19.95 27.80
CA THR A 793 7.23 19.02 28.93
C THR A 793 6.36 17.81 28.56
N GLY A 794 6.62 16.66 29.19
CA GLY A 794 5.88 15.40 28.92
C GLY A 794 6.17 14.77 27.55
N GLY A 795 5.43 13.72 27.20
CA GLY A 795 5.62 12.96 25.96
C GLY A 795 6.85 12.03 25.97
N ALA A 796 6.78 10.95 25.18
CA ALA A 796 7.91 10.06 24.93
C ALA A 796 8.89 10.71 23.95
N GLY A 797 10.19 10.54 24.21
CA GLY A 797 11.25 11.07 23.36
C GLY A 797 11.62 10.13 22.23
N VAL A 798 12.03 10.68 21.08
CA VAL A 798 12.54 9.93 19.93
C VAL A 798 13.99 10.31 19.64
N THR A 799 14.79 9.37 19.12
CA THR A 799 16.23 9.58 18.90
C THR A 799 16.56 10.50 17.72
N SER A 800 15.58 10.77 16.85
CA SER A 800 15.66 11.71 15.72
C SER A 800 14.27 12.24 15.41
N TYR A 801 14.17 13.49 14.94
CA TYR A 801 12.91 14.12 14.56
C TYR A 801 12.98 14.69 13.14
N THR A 802 12.09 14.22 12.27
CA THR A 802 11.88 14.76 10.92
C THR A 802 10.64 15.67 10.91
N PRO A 803 10.76 16.94 10.47
CA PRO A 803 9.62 17.86 10.34
C PRO A 803 8.50 17.34 9.45
N VAL A 804 7.25 17.61 9.83
CA VAL A 804 6.07 17.35 9.00
C VAL A 804 5.74 18.63 8.24
N THR A 805 5.68 18.56 6.91
CA THR A 805 5.52 19.71 6.01
C THR A 805 4.11 19.85 5.46
N GLY A 806 3.14 19.12 5.98
CA GLY A 806 1.75 19.10 5.47
C GLY A 806 0.92 20.36 5.72
N THR A 807 1.42 21.33 6.50
CA THR A 807 0.73 22.59 6.79
C THR A 807 1.73 23.74 6.88
N PRO A 808 1.49 24.89 6.24
CA PRO A 808 2.36 26.08 6.34
C PRO A 808 2.33 26.69 7.75
N GLY A 809 3.48 27.17 8.23
CA GLY A 809 3.60 27.80 9.55
C GLY A 809 5.02 27.85 10.10
N ASN A 810 5.16 28.46 11.28
CA ASN A 810 6.39 28.41 12.08
C ASN A 810 6.16 27.44 13.25
N PHE A 811 7.06 26.48 13.41
CA PHE A 811 6.94 25.39 14.36
C PHE A 811 8.16 25.33 15.27
N ASN A 812 7.97 24.77 16.47
CA ASN A 812 9.06 24.42 17.39
C ASN A 812 8.88 22.97 17.81
N VAL A 813 9.98 22.21 17.84
CA VAL A 813 10.11 21.01 18.66
C VAL A 813 11.15 21.24 19.75
N TYR A 814 11.42 20.23 20.56
CA TYR A 814 12.29 20.34 21.73
C TYR A 814 13.27 19.16 21.77
N VAL A 815 14.46 19.39 22.32
CA VAL A 815 15.49 18.35 22.44
C VAL A 815 16.19 18.40 23.81
N SER A 816 16.46 17.24 24.40
CA SER A 816 17.27 17.07 25.62
C SER A 816 18.41 16.07 25.39
N ALA A 817 19.31 15.98 26.36
CA ALA A 817 20.38 14.99 26.45
C ALA A 817 20.11 14.07 27.65
N ILE A 818 20.21 12.75 27.45
CA ILE A 818 20.09 11.73 28.50
C ILE A 818 21.47 11.16 28.78
N ASP A 819 21.91 11.12 30.04
CA ASP A 819 23.15 10.43 30.44
C ASP A 819 22.98 8.91 30.36
N LEU A 820 23.90 8.23 29.66
CA LEU A 820 23.80 6.79 29.40
C LEU A 820 24.13 5.91 30.61
N THR A 821 24.67 6.46 31.70
CA THR A 821 25.10 5.70 32.89
C THR A 821 24.00 5.62 33.94
N PHE A 822 23.35 6.74 34.22
CA PHE A 822 22.38 6.89 35.31
C PHE A 822 21.00 7.35 34.84
N GLN A 823 20.80 7.54 33.52
CA GLN A 823 19.53 7.89 32.88
C GLN A 823 18.94 9.23 33.37
N CYS A 824 19.77 10.15 33.88
CA CYS A 824 19.34 11.51 34.20
C CYS A 824 19.21 12.34 32.90
N GLU A 825 18.06 13.00 32.70
CA GLU A 825 17.76 13.84 31.52
C GLU A 825 18.08 15.33 31.78
N SER A 826 18.61 16.04 30.78
CA SER A 826 18.82 17.50 30.81
C SER A 826 17.50 18.27 30.69
N PRO A 827 17.49 19.59 31.00
CA PRO A 827 16.45 20.48 30.49
C PRO A 827 16.32 20.40 28.96
N ARG A 828 15.09 20.59 28.44
CA ARG A 828 14.79 20.60 27.01
C ARG A 828 14.98 22.00 26.40
N VAL A 829 15.47 22.07 25.17
CA VAL A 829 15.74 23.30 24.41
C VAL A 829 14.88 23.33 23.14
N PRO A 830 14.22 24.46 22.80
CA PRO A 830 13.41 24.56 21.58
C PRO A 830 14.27 24.62 20.31
N ALA A 831 13.95 23.79 19.32
CA ALA A 831 14.51 23.78 17.97
C ALA A 831 13.43 24.23 16.95
N PRO A 832 13.56 25.43 16.35
CA PRO A 832 12.58 25.96 15.41
C PRO A 832 12.71 25.36 14.00
N TYR A 833 11.61 25.38 13.23
CA TYR A 833 11.59 25.22 11.77
C TYR A 833 10.39 25.94 11.14
N THR A 834 10.44 26.19 9.83
CA THR A 834 9.36 26.86 9.07
C THR A 834 8.89 26.01 7.89
N VAL A 835 7.60 26.06 7.58
CA VAL A 835 6.98 25.48 6.38
C VAL A 835 6.29 26.59 5.59
N SER A 836 6.64 26.76 4.32
CA SER A 836 6.09 27.80 3.43
C SER A 836 5.04 27.21 2.49
N ALA A 837 3.94 27.94 2.29
CA ALA A 837 2.78 27.50 1.48
C ALA A 837 3.09 27.39 -0.01
N ASN A 838 2.41 26.46 -0.70
CA ASN A 838 2.46 26.39 -2.16
C ASN A 838 1.36 27.27 -2.78
N THR A 839 1.77 28.34 -3.47
CA THR A 839 0.83 29.37 -3.99
C THR A 839 0.39 29.17 -5.44
N MET A 840 0.80 28.09 -6.13
CA MET A 840 0.38 27.85 -7.51
C MET A 840 -0.97 27.11 -7.62
N PRO A 841 -1.92 27.61 -8.44
CA PRO A 841 -3.21 26.96 -8.64
C PRO A 841 -3.08 25.66 -9.47
N ASP A 842 -4.05 24.76 -9.29
CA ASP A 842 -4.10 23.49 -10.03
C ASP A 842 -4.97 23.58 -11.29
N PHE A 843 -4.80 22.63 -12.21
CA PHE A 843 -5.58 22.52 -13.45
C PHE A 843 -5.78 21.06 -13.84
N THR A 844 -6.73 20.76 -14.71
CA THR A 844 -6.99 19.41 -15.22
C THR A 844 -6.93 19.37 -16.75
N VAL A 845 -6.43 18.24 -17.24
CA VAL A 845 -6.24 17.90 -18.65
C VAL A 845 -6.66 16.43 -18.85
N SER A 846 -6.93 16.04 -20.09
CA SER A 846 -7.31 14.67 -20.47
C SER A 846 -6.52 14.21 -21.68
N ASN A 847 -6.34 12.90 -21.84
CA ASN A 847 -5.80 12.33 -23.07
C ASN A 847 -6.75 12.59 -24.25
N ILE A 848 -6.18 12.77 -25.44
CA ILE A 848 -6.91 13.11 -26.67
C ILE A 848 -6.36 12.31 -27.87
N CYS A 849 -7.09 12.29 -28.97
CA CYS A 849 -6.59 11.79 -30.24
C CYS A 849 -5.81 12.87 -31.00
N LEU A 850 -4.91 12.45 -31.88
CA LEU A 850 -4.17 13.32 -32.79
C LEU A 850 -5.10 14.32 -33.52
N ASN A 851 -4.71 15.60 -33.55
CA ASN A 851 -5.47 16.74 -34.07
C ASN A 851 -6.78 17.12 -33.33
N ASN A 852 -7.24 16.37 -32.32
CA ASN A 852 -8.33 16.84 -31.46
C ASN A 852 -7.86 18.00 -30.56
N THR A 853 -8.82 18.74 -30.02
CA THR A 853 -8.56 19.88 -29.12
C THR A 853 -8.73 19.47 -27.66
N LEU A 854 -7.66 19.56 -26.89
CA LEU A 854 -7.69 19.54 -25.43
C LEU A 854 -8.30 20.84 -24.91
N THR A 855 -9.16 20.75 -23.89
CA THR A 855 -9.60 21.92 -23.12
C THR A 855 -9.06 21.82 -21.68
N ILE A 856 -8.33 22.85 -21.23
CA ILE A 856 -7.84 22.95 -19.86
C ILE A 856 -8.93 23.52 -18.95
N THR A 857 -9.14 22.89 -17.80
CA THR A 857 -9.99 23.43 -16.72
C THR A 857 -9.12 23.83 -15.53
N LEU A 858 -9.25 25.06 -15.04
CA LEU A 858 -8.46 25.61 -13.92
C LEU A 858 -9.24 25.54 -12.59
N ASN A 859 -8.56 25.11 -11.53
CA ASN A 859 -9.04 25.13 -10.16
C ASN A 859 -8.50 26.37 -9.43
N GLY A 860 -8.92 27.55 -9.90
CA GLY A 860 -8.51 28.85 -9.32
C GLY A 860 -8.16 29.91 -10.37
N ALA A 861 -7.79 31.09 -9.91
CA ALA A 861 -7.26 32.15 -10.76
C ALA A 861 -5.74 32.01 -10.90
N LEU A 862 -5.23 32.17 -12.13
CA LEU A 862 -3.79 32.24 -12.37
C LEU A 862 -3.21 33.58 -11.91
N PRO A 863 -2.00 33.60 -11.32
CA PRO A 863 -1.25 34.84 -11.10
C PRO A 863 -1.12 35.65 -12.40
N ALA A 864 -1.06 36.98 -12.28
CA ALA A 864 -1.02 37.88 -13.44
C ALA A 864 0.22 37.65 -14.34
N ASN A 865 1.32 37.18 -13.75
CA ASN A 865 2.59 36.93 -14.42
C ASN A 865 2.77 35.46 -14.86
N ALA A 866 1.82 34.58 -14.55
CA ALA A 866 1.93 33.17 -14.90
C ALA A 866 1.75 32.96 -16.41
N THR A 867 2.51 32.03 -16.98
CA THR A 867 2.44 31.62 -18.39
C THR A 867 2.15 30.13 -18.51
N TRP A 868 1.73 29.69 -19.70
CA TRP A 868 1.60 28.27 -20.00
C TRP A 868 2.82 27.76 -20.78
N GLU A 869 3.41 26.66 -20.32
CA GLU A 869 4.34 25.85 -21.07
C GLU A 869 3.55 24.75 -21.80
N LEU A 870 3.71 24.68 -23.12
CA LEU A 870 2.91 23.83 -23.99
C LEU A 870 3.86 23.04 -24.89
N ASP A 871 4.39 21.93 -24.39
CA ASP A 871 5.39 21.11 -25.07
C ASP A 871 4.90 20.69 -26.47
N GLY A 872 5.41 21.33 -27.52
CA GLY A 872 4.93 21.16 -28.91
C GLY A 872 3.47 21.56 -29.19
N GLY A 873 2.74 22.09 -28.21
CA GLY A 873 1.30 22.31 -28.27
C GLY A 873 0.90 23.60 -29.00
N GLN A 874 0.03 23.49 -30.00
CA GLN A 874 -0.54 24.65 -30.67
C GLN A 874 -1.74 25.19 -29.90
N VAL A 875 -1.68 26.45 -29.47
CA VAL A 875 -2.82 27.16 -28.86
C VAL A 875 -3.96 27.29 -29.88
N VAL A 876 -5.13 26.82 -29.50
CA VAL A 876 -6.38 26.94 -30.27
C VAL A 876 -7.20 28.16 -29.81
N SER A 877 -7.18 28.47 -28.51
CA SER A 877 -7.83 29.67 -27.96
C SER A 877 -7.16 30.22 -26.70
N GLY A 878 -7.14 31.56 -26.59
CA GLY A 878 -6.54 32.34 -25.51
C GLY A 878 -5.09 32.78 -25.77
N THR A 879 -4.56 33.63 -24.90
CA THR A 879 -3.16 34.14 -24.92
C THR A 879 -2.63 34.33 -23.48
N GLY A 880 -1.34 34.09 -23.26
CA GLY A 880 -0.76 34.16 -21.90
C GLY A 880 -1.50 33.25 -20.91
N ASN A 881 -1.78 33.71 -19.69
CA ASN A 881 -2.57 32.97 -18.70
C ASN A 881 -4.04 32.68 -19.13
N THR A 882 -4.54 33.27 -20.22
CA THR A 882 -5.90 33.01 -20.73
C THR A 882 -6.00 31.84 -21.70
N VAL A 883 -4.91 31.13 -22.01
CA VAL A 883 -4.98 29.87 -22.80
C VAL A 883 -5.94 28.88 -22.15
N ARG A 884 -6.86 28.33 -22.95
CA ARG A 884 -7.82 27.29 -22.51
C ARG A 884 -7.90 26.10 -23.44
N GLN A 885 -7.46 26.22 -24.69
CA GLN A 885 -7.54 25.12 -25.65
C GLN A 885 -6.24 24.94 -26.44
N ILE A 886 -5.83 23.69 -26.60
CA ILE A 886 -4.54 23.29 -27.18
C ILE A 886 -4.79 22.09 -28.11
N ARG A 887 -3.98 21.93 -29.15
CA ARG A 887 -3.95 20.74 -30.02
C ARG A 887 -2.51 20.36 -30.37
N TRP A 888 -2.31 19.11 -30.75
CA TRP A 888 -1.03 18.60 -31.27
C TRP A 888 -1.21 17.93 -32.63
N THR A 889 -0.21 18.09 -33.49
CA THR A 889 -0.17 17.56 -34.87
C THR A 889 0.73 16.35 -35.03
N ALA A 890 1.33 15.85 -33.94
CA ALA A 890 2.04 14.59 -33.87
C ALA A 890 1.53 13.80 -32.64
N PRO A 891 1.54 12.45 -32.67
CA PRO A 891 1.21 11.63 -31.52
C PRO A 891 2.40 11.52 -30.56
N GLY A 892 2.13 11.37 -29.28
CA GLY A 892 3.15 11.32 -28.22
C GLY A 892 2.59 11.69 -26.85
N THR A 893 3.44 11.68 -25.84
CA THR A 893 3.14 12.27 -24.53
C THR A 893 3.79 13.65 -24.47
N TYR A 894 3.02 14.65 -24.07
CA TYR A 894 3.43 16.05 -24.02
C TYR A 894 3.17 16.64 -22.63
N SER A 895 4.04 17.52 -22.17
CA SER A 895 3.81 18.28 -20.94
C SER A 895 2.98 19.54 -21.20
N VAL A 896 1.95 19.75 -20.38
CA VAL A 896 1.25 21.03 -20.23
C VAL A 896 1.60 21.57 -18.86
N GLY A 897 2.11 22.80 -18.77
CA GLY A 897 2.59 23.41 -17.54
C GLY A 897 2.09 24.82 -17.30
N ILE A 898 1.96 25.20 -16.02
CA ILE A 898 1.90 26.60 -15.58
C ILE A 898 3.29 26.97 -15.09
N ILE A 899 3.83 28.11 -15.51
CA ILE A 899 5.06 28.70 -14.95
C ILE A 899 4.71 30.05 -14.32
N ASP A 900 5.03 30.24 -13.03
CA ASP A 900 5.01 31.53 -12.34
C ASP A 900 6.45 31.95 -11.95
N PRO A 901 7.06 32.90 -12.68
CA PRO A 901 8.42 33.40 -12.37
C PRO A 901 8.56 34.08 -11.00
N SER A 902 7.46 34.33 -10.29
CA SER A 902 7.43 35.02 -8.99
C SER A 902 7.12 34.12 -7.77
N GLY A 903 6.96 32.80 -7.97
CA GLY A 903 6.46 31.83 -6.98
C GLY A 903 7.29 31.54 -5.71
N GLY A 904 8.33 32.33 -5.42
CA GLY A 904 9.15 32.18 -4.21
C GLY A 904 9.89 30.84 -4.13
N SER A 905 10.19 30.37 -2.91
CA SER A 905 11.00 29.18 -2.68
C SER A 905 10.28 27.84 -2.87
N CYS A 906 8.97 27.84 -3.11
CA CYS A 906 8.13 26.63 -3.05
C CYS A 906 7.40 26.26 -4.34
N GLY A 907 7.86 26.81 -5.47
CA GLY A 907 7.53 26.33 -6.81
C GLY A 907 7.29 27.47 -7.79
N THR A 908 7.99 27.43 -8.91
CA THR A 908 7.77 28.32 -10.07
C THR A 908 7.09 27.61 -11.24
N GLU A 909 6.83 26.29 -11.14
CA GLU A 909 6.23 25.49 -12.21
C GLU A 909 5.28 24.39 -11.69
N ARG A 910 4.26 24.06 -12.48
CA ARG A 910 3.38 22.89 -12.26
C ARG A 910 3.03 22.26 -13.60
N LEU A 911 3.49 21.02 -13.83
CA LEU A 911 3.35 20.27 -15.09
C LEU A 911 2.33 19.13 -14.95
N LYS A 912 1.63 18.79 -16.04
CA LYS A 912 0.76 17.60 -16.19
C LYS A 912 0.90 17.01 -17.60
N ASP A 913 1.05 15.69 -17.66
CA ASP A 913 1.18 14.96 -18.92
C ASP A 913 -0.16 14.88 -19.68
N VAL A 914 -0.08 14.93 -21.00
CA VAL A 914 -1.18 14.70 -21.95
C VAL A 914 -0.71 13.71 -23.00
N THR A 915 -1.38 12.55 -23.08
CA THR A 915 -1.16 11.61 -24.18
C THR A 915 -2.03 11.96 -25.38
N VAL A 916 -1.38 12.18 -26.52
CA VAL A 916 -1.99 12.39 -27.83
C VAL A 916 -1.88 11.08 -28.60
N ASN A 917 -2.96 10.31 -28.60
CA ASN A 917 -3.02 8.99 -29.21
C ASN A 917 -2.98 9.08 -30.76
N PRO A 918 -2.22 8.21 -31.45
CA PRO A 918 -2.24 8.13 -32.91
C PRO A 918 -3.63 7.70 -33.41
N LEU A 919 -3.98 8.07 -34.65
CA LEU A 919 -5.19 7.58 -35.29
C LEU A 919 -5.00 6.13 -35.79
N PRO A 920 -6.02 5.25 -35.75
CA PRO A 920 -5.92 3.90 -36.29
C PRO A 920 -5.55 3.87 -37.77
N THR A 921 -4.76 2.88 -38.18
CA THR A 921 -4.41 2.66 -39.60
C THR A 921 -5.45 1.75 -40.25
N VAL A 922 -6.62 2.31 -40.52
CA VAL A 922 -7.75 1.57 -41.12
C VAL A 922 -7.43 1.20 -42.58
N ARG A 923 -7.69 -0.05 -42.96
CA ARG A 923 -7.45 -0.59 -44.31
C ARG A 923 -8.63 -1.44 -44.77
N ILE A 924 -8.95 -1.41 -46.06
CA ILE A 924 -9.95 -2.27 -46.71
C ILE A 924 -9.25 -3.26 -47.65
N ALA A 925 -9.70 -4.52 -47.67
CA ALA A 925 -9.31 -5.55 -48.61
C ALA A 925 -10.54 -6.25 -49.23
N PRO A 926 -10.47 -6.80 -50.46
CA PRO A 926 -9.36 -6.69 -51.40
C PRO A 926 -9.19 -5.26 -51.92
N VAL A 927 -7.95 -4.82 -52.14
CA VAL A 927 -7.66 -3.44 -52.62
C VAL A 927 -7.95 -3.26 -54.11
N THR A 928 -7.86 -4.34 -54.89
CA THR A 928 -8.30 -4.42 -56.28
C THR A 928 -8.75 -5.84 -56.60
N ALA A 929 -10.00 -5.96 -57.03
CA ALA A 929 -10.48 -7.07 -57.83
C ALA A 929 -11.47 -6.48 -58.82
N ALA A 930 -11.25 -6.72 -60.11
CA ALA A 930 -12.30 -6.52 -61.09
C ALA A 930 -13.36 -7.61 -60.80
N ILE A 931 -14.60 -7.21 -60.55
CA ILE A 931 -15.67 -8.15 -60.18
C ILE A 931 -16.89 -7.85 -61.05
N CYS A 932 -17.60 -8.88 -61.52
CA CYS A 932 -18.76 -8.70 -62.38
C CYS A 932 -19.81 -7.77 -61.76
N GLU A 933 -20.40 -6.90 -62.58
CA GLU A 933 -21.51 -6.03 -62.18
C GLU A 933 -22.68 -6.85 -61.61
N ASN A 934 -23.32 -6.36 -60.55
CA ASN A 934 -24.39 -7.02 -59.79
C ASN A 934 -23.99 -8.27 -58.98
N SER A 935 -22.72 -8.67 -58.94
CA SER A 935 -22.23 -9.72 -58.02
C SER A 935 -22.08 -9.19 -56.59
N GLN A 936 -22.10 -10.09 -55.59
CA GLN A 936 -21.75 -9.74 -54.21
C GLN A 936 -20.24 -9.82 -53.98
N VAL A 937 -19.69 -8.89 -53.20
CA VAL A 937 -18.29 -8.87 -52.75
C VAL A 937 -18.22 -8.68 -51.24
N ASN A 938 -17.29 -9.39 -50.59
CA ASN A 938 -16.95 -9.20 -49.19
C ASN A 938 -15.76 -8.24 -49.07
N LEU A 939 -16.01 -7.08 -48.48
CA LEU A 939 -14.99 -6.11 -48.10
C LEU A 939 -14.59 -6.36 -46.64
N VAL A 940 -13.29 -6.51 -46.38
CA VAL A 940 -12.73 -6.76 -45.05
C VAL A 940 -11.96 -5.52 -44.60
N ALA A 941 -12.43 -4.89 -43.54
CA ALA A 941 -11.75 -3.82 -42.83
C ALA A 941 -10.80 -4.38 -41.75
N SER A 942 -9.67 -3.71 -41.56
CA SER A 942 -8.66 -4.06 -40.56
C SER A 942 -7.99 -2.79 -39.99
N GLY A 943 -7.32 -2.92 -38.84
CA GLY A 943 -6.57 -1.82 -38.19
C GLY A 943 -7.32 -1.05 -37.09
N ALA A 944 -8.47 -1.53 -36.64
CA ALA A 944 -9.30 -0.96 -35.58
C ALA A 944 -10.02 -2.07 -34.75
N VAL A 945 -10.62 -1.73 -33.60
CA VAL A 945 -11.39 -2.68 -32.76
C VAL A 945 -12.88 -2.70 -33.08
N SER A 946 -13.43 -1.61 -33.62
CA SER A 946 -14.79 -1.53 -34.15
C SER A 946 -14.84 -0.77 -35.47
N TYR A 947 -15.89 -1.02 -36.26
CA TYR A 947 -16.03 -0.54 -37.64
C TYR A 947 -17.47 -0.06 -37.89
N ASP A 948 -17.64 1.02 -38.67
CA ASP A 948 -18.93 1.46 -39.18
C ASP A 948 -18.81 1.86 -40.67
N TRP A 949 -19.57 1.20 -41.53
CA TRP A 949 -19.52 1.34 -42.98
C TRP A 949 -20.57 2.31 -43.51
N THR A 950 -20.22 3.10 -44.53
CA THR A 950 -21.12 4.01 -45.24
C THR A 950 -20.99 3.86 -46.76
N PRO A 951 -22.09 3.94 -47.53
CA PRO A 951 -23.48 4.00 -47.09
C PRO A 951 -23.95 2.69 -46.43
N LYS A 952 -24.93 2.75 -45.51
CA LYS A 952 -25.48 1.54 -44.85
C LYS A 952 -26.51 0.80 -45.71
N THR A 953 -27.16 1.50 -46.62
CA THR A 953 -28.16 0.93 -47.54
C THR A 953 -27.49 -0.04 -48.53
N GLY A 954 -27.95 -1.29 -48.57
CA GLY A 954 -27.40 -2.32 -49.46
C GLY A 954 -26.11 -2.99 -48.96
N VAL A 955 -25.72 -2.74 -47.70
CA VAL A 955 -24.55 -3.34 -47.05
C VAL A 955 -25.00 -4.30 -45.95
N ILE A 956 -24.59 -5.56 -46.02
CA ILE A 956 -24.77 -6.55 -44.96
C ILE A 956 -23.52 -6.56 -44.10
N GLY A 957 -23.65 -6.50 -42.77
CA GLY A 957 -22.49 -6.40 -41.88
C GLY A 957 -21.90 -4.99 -41.79
N SER A 958 -22.74 -3.94 -41.87
CA SER A 958 -22.28 -2.54 -41.87
C SER A 958 -21.58 -2.09 -40.58
N THR A 959 -21.59 -2.90 -39.51
CA THR A 959 -20.87 -2.61 -38.24
C THR A 959 -19.87 -3.71 -37.87
N THR A 960 -19.51 -4.57 -38.83
CA THR A 960 -18.57 -5.69 -38.63
C THR A 960 -17.28 -5.48 -39.45
N PRO A 961 -16.16 -6.13 -39.06
CA PRO A 961 -14.92 -6.08 -39.85
C PRO A 961 -15.06 -6.66 -41.26
N THR A 962 -16.10 -7.46 -41.53
CA THR A 962 -16.46 -7.88 -42.90
C THR A 962 -17.83 -7.31 -43.25
N ALA A 963 -17.92 -6.68 -44.42
CA ALA A 963 -19.15 -6.15 -44.99
C ALA A 963 -19.39 -6.73 -46.40
N THR A 964 -20.57 -7.29 -46.65
CA THR A 964 -20.96 -7.79 -47.98
C THR A 964 -21.74 -6.70 -48.71
N VAL A 965 -21.27 -6.32 -49.90
CA VAL A 965 -21.88 -5.27 -50.74
C VAL A 965 -22.14 -5.77 -52.15
N THR A 966 -22.99 -5.08 -52.90
CA THR A 966 -23.25 -5.40 -54.32
C THR A 966 -22.34 -4.57 -55.22
N MET A 967 -21.74 -5.21 -56.21
CA MET A 967 -20.90 -4.56 -57.22
C MET A 967 -21.72 -3.62 -58.11
N ILE A 968 -21.48 -2.33 -57.94
CA ILE A 968 -21.98 -1.25 -58.79
C ILE A 968 -20.75 -0.47 -59.25
N ASP A 969 -20.60 -0.27 -60.55
CA ASP A 969 -19.42 0.38 -61.13
C ASP A 969 -19.28 1.83 -60.63
N GLY A 970 -18.10 2.19 -60.11
CA GLY A 970 -17.83 3.51 -59.54
C GLY A 970 -18.43 3.77 -58.15
N ALA A 971 -19.09 2.79 -57.51
CA ALA A 971 -19.61 2.96 -56.15
C ALA A 971 -18.49 3.08 -55.12
N VAL A 972 -18.62 4.03 -54.20
CA VAL A 972 -17.64 4.30 -53.12
C VAL A 972 -18.21 3.82 -51.79
N TYR A 973 -17.43 3.01 -51.08
CA TYR A 973 -17.70 2.59 -49.71
C TYR A 973 -16.60 3.11 -48.78
N GLN A 974 -16.99 3.72 -47.68
CA GLN A 974 -16.10 4.19 -46.61
C GLN A 974 -16.33 3.35 -45.36
N VAL A 975 -15.29 3.12 -44.57
CA VAL A 975 -15.37 2.54 -43.23
C VAL A 975 -14.66 3.44 -42.24
N ALA A 976 -15.36 3.81 -41.17
CA ALA A 976 -14.78 4.40 -39.98
C ALA A 976 -14.33 3.28 -39.03
N GLY A 977 -13.07 3.29 -38.62
CA GLY A 977 -12.53 2.36 -37.64
C GLY A 977 -12.17 3.09 -36.35
N THR A 978 -12.60 2.56 -35.21
CA THR A 978 -12.26 3.09 -33.87
C THR A 978 -11.27 2.16 -33.17
N ASP A 979 -10.21 2.69 -32.57
CA ASP A 979 -9.23 1.91 -31.81
C ASP A 979 -9.60 1.73 -30.33
N ALA A 980 -8.74 1.04 -29.56
CA ALA A 980 -8.94 0.80 -28.13
C ALA A 980 -8.88 2.08 -27.26
N ASN A 981 -8.34 3.18 -27.80
CA ASN A 981 -8.29 4.49 -27.14
C ASN A 981 -9.48 5.39 -27.49
N GLY A 982 -10.44 4.88 -28.29
CA GLY A 982 -11.57 5.66 -28.79
C GLY A 982 -11.25 6.58 -29.96
N CYS A 983 -10.06 6.46 -30.55
CA CYS A 983 -9.63 7.28 -31.69
C CYS A 983 -10.15 6.72 -33.01
N VAL A 984 -10.71 7.60 -33.84
CA VAL A 984 -11.40 7.24 -35.09
C VAL A 984 -10.60 7.69 -36.30
N ASN A 985 -10.49 6.82 -37.29
CA ASN A 985 -9.99 7.17 -38.62
C ASN A 985 -10.86 6.51 -39.70
N THR A 986 -10.71 6.89 -40.96
CA THR A 986 -11.48 6.30 -42.07
C THR A 986 -10.61 5.79 -43.21
N ALA A 987 -11.11 4.77 -43.90
CA ALA A 987 -10.59 4.32 -45.19
C ALA A 987 -11.74 4.22 -46.20
N SER A 988 -11.45 4.37 -47.49
CA SER A 988 -12.45 4.28 -48.56
C SER A 988 -11.95 3.38 -49.70
N ILE A 989 -12.89 2.72 -50.37
CA ILE A 989 -12.66 1.94 -51.59
C ILE A 989 -13.69 2.31 -52.65
N THR A 990 -13.26 2.38 -53.91
CA THR A 990 -14.13 2.51 -55.08
C THR A 990 -14.17 1.17 -55.80
N LEU A 991 -15.38 0.65 -56.05
CA LEU A 991 -15.58 -0.59 -56.77
C LEU A 991 -15.51 -0.36 -58.29
N ALA A 992 -14.91 -1.30 -59.01
CA ALA A 992 -14.80 -1.29 -60.47
C ALA A 992 -15.29 -2.63 -61.05
N SER A 993 -16.12 -2.55 -62.08
CA SER A 993 -16.65 -3.70 -62.80
C SER A 993 -15.58 -4.43 -63.61
N ASP A 994 -15.69 -5.75 -63.72
CA ASP A 994 -14.87 -6.53 -64.65
C ASP A 994 -15.47 -6.52 -66.06
N PRO A 995 -14.77 -6.00 -67.09
CA PRO A 995 -15.23 -6.07 -68.48
C PRO A 995 -15.38 -7.52 -68.98
N ASN A 996 -14.60 -8.47 -68.45
CA ASN A 996 -14.53 -9.85 -68.94
C ASN A 996 -15.76 -10.71 -68.61
N CYS A 997 -16.75 -10.16 -67.88
CA CYS A 997 -17.96 -10.88 -67.48
C CYS A 997 -19.02 -10.92 -68.61
N ILE A 998 -18.67 -11.53 -69.75
CA ILE A 998 -19.54 -11.63 -70.92
C ILE A 998 -20.37 -12.92 -70.89
N THR A 999 -21.70 -12.83 -71.03
CA THR A 999 -22.57 -14.01 -71.17
C THR A 999 -23.78 -13.72 -72.04
N TYR A 1000 -23.92 -14.40 -73.18
CA TYR A 1000 -25.03 -14.24 -74.13
C TYR A 1000 -25.99 -15.43 -74.17
N ALA A 1001 -27.27 -15.15 -73.97
CA ALA A 1001 -28.40 -16.05 -74.17
C ALA A 1001 -29.05 -15.82 -75.55
N PHE A 1002 -29.37 -16.94 -76.21
CA PHE A 1002 -29.91 -16.98 -77.56
C PHE A 1002 -31.30 -17.64 -77.52
N PRO A 1003 -32.40 -16.86 -77.49
CA PRO A 1003 -33.74 -17.43 -77.58
C PRO A 1003 -33.94 -18.22 -78.88
N ASN A 1004 -34.81 -19.22 -78.85
CA ASN A 1004 -35.15 -20.06 -80.02
C ASN A 1004 -36.59 -19.84 -80.52
N ALA A 1005 -37.38 -18.99 -79.85
CA ALA A 1005 -38.72 -18.60 -80.24
C ALA A 1005 -39.08 -17.19 -79.76
N PHE A 1006 -40.05 -16.56 -80.43
CA PHE A 1006 -40.63 -15.26 -80.04
C PHE A 1006 -42.04 -15.08 -80.65
N SER A 1007 -42.83 -14.16 -80.08
CA SER A 1007 -44.27 -13.99 -80.32
C SER A 1007 -44.62 -12.52 -80.60
N PRO A 1008 -44.50 -12.04 -81.86
CA PRO A 1008 -44.84 -10.67 -82.27
C PRO A 1008 -46.36 -10.40 -82.31
N ASN A 1009 -47.04 -10.53 -81.16
CA ASN A 1009 -48.49 -10.40 -81.02
C ASN A 1009 -48.96 -9.00 -80.51
N GLY A 1010 -48.04 -8.17 -79.99
CA GLY A 1010 -48.30 -6.84 -79.44
C GLY A 1010 -48.58 -6.80 -77.94
N ASP A 1011 -48.36 -7.87 -77.18
CA ASP A 1011 -48.68 -7.95 -75.73
C ASP A 1011 -47.58 -7.41 -74.79
N GLY A 1012 -46.43 -6.99 -75.35
CA GLY A 1012 -45.27 -6.49 -74.62
C GLY A 1012 -44.26 -7.59 -74.21
N LYS A 1013 -44.55 -8.86 -74.46
CA LYS A 1013 -43.75 -10.02 -74.04
C LYS A 1013 -43.23 -10.79 -75.25
N ASN A 1014 -41.92 -10.63 -75.49
CA ASN A 1014 -41.21 -11.32 -76.56
C ASN A 1014 -41.71 -10.96 -77.97
N ASP A 1015 -42.26 -9.76 -78.17
CA ASP A 1015 -42.62 -9.24 -79.49
C ASP A 1015 -41.44 -9.11 -80.47
N VAL A 1016 -40.24 -9.03 -79.91
CA VAL A 1016 -39.00 -8.78 -80.66
C VAL A 1016 -37.97 -9.83 -80.26
N PHE A 1017 -37.52 -10.61 -81.24
CA PHE A 1017 -36.38 -11.50 -81.09
C PHE A 1017 -35.09 -10.70 -81.00
N ARG A 1018 -34.39 -10.83 -79.87
CA ARG A 1018 -33.09 -10.20 -79.61
C ARG A 1018 -32.20 -11.13 -78.78
N VAL A 1019 -30.89 -11.03 -78.98
CA VAL A 1019 -29.89 -11.61 -78.07
C VAL A 1019 -29.99 -10.86 -76.73
N ARG A 1020 -29.89 -11.59 -75.61
CA ARG A 1020 -29.92 -11.01 -74.26
C ARG A 1020 -28.67 -11.46 -73.51
N GLY A 1021 -28.05 -10.59 -72.72
CA GLY A 1021 -26.83 -10.95 -72.01
C GLY A 1021 -26.15 -9.80 -71.30
N ILE A 1022 -25.05 -10.12 -70.61
CA ILE A 1022 -24.16 -9.18 -69.94
C ILE A 1022 -22.92 -8.98 -70.86
N GLY A 1023 -22.41 -7.75 -70.92
CA GLY A 1023 -21.29 -7.33 -71.77
C GLY A 1023 -21.71 -6.82 -73.16
N LYS A 1024 -20.91 -5.92 -73.75
CA LYS A 1024 -21.05 -5.45 -75.15
C LYS A 1024 -19.92 -6.05 -76.00
N PRO A 1025 -20.22 -6.79 -77.07
CA PRO A 1025 -19.17 -7.42 -77.88
C PRO A 1025 -18.47 -6.36 -78.75
N GLN A 1026 -17.18 -6.55 -79.05
CA GLN A 1026 -16.42 -5.61 -79.90
C GLN A 1026 -16.97 -5.56 -81.34
N VAL A 1027 -17.54 -6.68 -81.81
CA VAL A 1027 -18.26 -6.80 -83.07
C VAL A 1027 -19.53 -7.59 -82.81
N PHE A 1028 -20.65 -7.16 -83.37
CA PHE A 1028 -21.90 -7.92 -83.40
C PHE A 1028 -22.48 -7.94 -84.81
N GLU A 1029 -23.06 -9.07 -85.21
CA GLU A 1029 -23.88 -9.21 -86.39
C GLU A 1029 -24.94 -10.30 -86.16
N MET A 1030 -26.21 -9.97 -86.39
CA MET A 1030 -27.33 -10.90 -86.38
C MET A 1030 -28.00 -10.88 -87.76
N ARG A 1031 -28.18 -12.05 -88.36
CA ARG A 1031 -28.85 -12.25 -89.65
C ARG A 1031 -29.94 -13.30 -89.53
N ILE A 1032 -31.10 -13.05 -90.13
CA ILE A 1032 -32.25 -13.96 -90.09
C ILE A 1032 -32.74 -14.22 -91.51
N TYR A 1033 -32.94 -15.49 -91.84
CA TYR A 1033 -33.27 -15.98 -93.17
C TYR A 1033 -34.56 -16.81 -93.15
N ASN A 1034 -35.32 -16.76 -94.25
CA ASN A 1034 -36.44 -17.70 -94.45
C ASN A 1034 -35.93 -19.11 -94.82
N ARG A 1035 -36.85 -20.08 -94.88
CA ARG A 1035 -36.56 -21.49 -95.24
C ARG A 1035 -35.99 -21.69 -96.66
N TRP A 1036 -36.02 -20.67 -97.51
CA TRP A 1036 -35.45 -20.68 -98.87
C TRP A 1036 -34.08 -19.98 -98.96
N GLY A 1037 -33.54 -19.50 -97.84
CA GLY A 1037 -32.22 -18.84 -97.77
C GLY A 1037 -32.24 -17.33 -98.05
N ASN A 1038 -33.39 -16.70 -98.24
CA ASN A 1038 -33.45 -15.24 -98.43
C ASN A 1038 -33.30 -14.52 -97.08
N LEU A 1039 -32.43 -13.51 -97.04
CA LEU A 1039 -32.24 -12.64 -95.87
C LEU A 1039 -33.49 -11.78 -95.64
N LEU A 1040 -33.98 -11.73 -94.41
CA LEU A 1040 -35.16 -10.98 -93.98
C LEU A 1040 -34.80 -9.82 -93.04
N PHE A 1041 -33.80 -10.03 -92.20
CA PHE A 1041 -33.35 -9.06 -91.21
C PHE A 1041 -31.84 -9.17 -91.01
N MET A 1042 -31.20 -8.02 -90.83
CA MET A 1042 -29.80 -7.88 -90.43
C MET A 1042 -29.69 -6.76 -89.40
N SER A 1043 -28.90 -6.97 -88.35
CA SER A 1043 -28.44 -5.91 -87.44
C SER A 1043 -26.98 -6.09 -87.08
N GLN A 1044 -26.23 -5.00 -87.00
CA GLN A 1044 -24.90 -4.95 -86.37
C GLN A 1044 -24.95 -4.39 -84.93
N ASP A 1045 -26.15 -3.99 -84.48
CA ASP A 1045 -26.42 -3.50 -83.14
C ASP A 1045 -27.18 -4.59 -82.36
N MET A 1046 -26.61 -5.04 -81.24
CA MET A 1046 -27.18 -6.08 -80.38
C MET A 1046 -28.49 -5.63 -79.70
N SER A 1047 -28.71 -4.33 -79.53
CA SER A 1047 -29.95 -3.80 -78.94
C SER A 1047 -31.14 -3.89 -79.92
N ARG A 1048 -30.88 -3.96 -81.23
CA ARG A 1048 -31.90 -4.03 -82.28
C ARG A 1048 -32.25 -5.48 -82.61
N GLY A 1049 -33.48 -5.86 -82.27
CA GLY A 1049 -34.03 -7.17 -82.60
C GLY A 1049 -34.96 -7.17 -83.81
N TRP A 1050 -35.44 -8.36 -84.16
CA TRP A 1050 -36.40 -8.60 -85.24
C TRP A 1050 -37.83 -8.77 -84.70
N ASP A 1051 -38.77 -8.04 -85.28
CA ASP A 1051 -40.20 -7.99 -84.94
C ASP A 1051 -41.06 -8.97 -85.75
N GLY A 1052 -40.44 -9.89 -86.49
CA GLY A 1052 -41.14 -10.82 -87.38
C GLY A 1052 -41.58 -10.24 -88.71
N ARG A 1053 -41.23 -8.98 -89.03
CA ARG A 1053 -41.59 -8.35 -90.31
C ARG A 1053 -40.41 -8.32 -91.28
N ASN A 1054 -40.72 -8.34 -92.58
CA ASN A 1054 -39.77 -7.97 -93.64
C ASN A 1054 -40.44 -6.91 -94.50
N GLN A 1055 -39.77 -5.77 -94.71
CA GLN A 1055 -40.34 -4.60 -95.41
C GLN A 1055 -41.75 -4.21 -94.89
N GLY A 1056 -41.93 -4.24 -93.56
CA GLY A 1056 -43.20 -3.94 -92.88
C GLY A 1056 -44.26 -5.06 -92.91
N LYS A 1057 -44.10 -6.08 -93.76
CA LYS A 1057 -45.03 -7.21 -93.88
C LYS A 1057 -44.67 -8.33 -92.90
N MET A 1058 -45.65 -8.73 -92.09
CA MET A 1058 -45.55 -9.87 -91.17
C MET A 1058 -45.13 -11.14 -91.94
N GLN A 1059 -44.16 -11.88 -91.42
CA GLN A 1059 -43.72 -13.14 -92.01
C GLN A 1059 -44.55 -14.31 -91.46
N PRO A 1060 -44.76 -15.40 -92.23
CA PRO A 1060 -45.58 -16.53 -91.80
C PRO A 1060 -45.07 -17.22 -90.52
N VAL A 1061 -45.98 -17.78 -89.72
CA VAL A 1061 -45.63 -18.66 -88.60
C VAL A 1061 -44.75 -19.82 -89.08
N GLY A 1062 -43.70 -20.13 -88.32
CA GLY A 1062 -42.80 -21.25 -88.60
C GLY A 1062 -41.33 -20.97 -88.27
N THR A 1063 -40.48 -21.86 -88.77
CA THR A 1063 -39.04 -21.83 -88.48
C THR A 1063 -38.25 -21.01 -89.49
N TYR A 1064 -37.40 -20.15 -88.95
CA TYR A 1064 -36.42 -19.29 -89.62
C TYR A 1064 -35.01 -19.74 -89.23
N LEU A 1065 -34.03 -19.42 -90.07
CA LEU A 1065 -32.62 -19.65 -89.76
C LEU A 1065 -32.01 -18.37 -89.21
N VAL A 1066 -31.43 -18.44 -88.01
CA VAL A 1066 -30.68 -17.34 -87.40
C VAL A 1066 -29.19 -17.66 -87.42
N MET A 1067 -28.39 -16.68 -87.84
CA MET A 1067 -26.94 -16.68 -87.69
C MET A 1067 -26.53 -15.43 -86.92
N ILE A 1068 -25.79 -15.63 -85.82
CA ILE A 1068 -25.27 -14.56 -84.99
C ILE A 1068 -23.76 -14.73 -84.88
N ARG A 1069 -23.03 -13.68 -85.24
CA ARG A 1069 -21.59 -13.59 -85.14
C ARG A 1069 -21.24 -12.48 -84.16
N TYR A 1070 -20.31 -12.75 -83.25
CA TYR A 1070 -19.80 -11.74 -82.32
C TYR A 1070 -18.32 -11.94 -82.03
N MET A 1071 -17.65 -10.90 -81.56
CA MET A 1071 -16.25 -10.93 -81.12
C MET A 1071 -16.19 -10.64 -79.62
N ASP A 1072 -15.51 -11.49 -78.85
CA ASP A 1072 -15.19 -11.23 -77.44
C ASP A 1072 -14.06 -10.18 -77.30
N GLU A 1073 -13.72 -9.77 -76.07
CA GLU A 1073 -12.65 -8.78 -75.89
C GLU A 1073 -11.24 -9.29 -76.20
N ASN A 1074 -11.06 -10.61 -76.28
CA ASN A 1074 -9.81 -11.27 -76.68
C ASN A 1074 -9.65 -11.30 -78.22
N GLY A 1075 -10.55 -10.66 -78.97
CA GLY A 1075 -10.56 -10.66 -80.43
C GLY A 1075 -11.05 -11.97 -81.05
N LYS A 1076 -11.52 -12.93 -80.25
CA LYS A 1076 -11.98 -14.23 -80.73
C LYS A 1076 -13.39 -14.13 -81.26
N ILE A 1077 -13.55 -14.54 -82.51
CA ILE A 1077 -14.84 -14.52 -83.21
C ILE A 1077 -15.60 -15.83 -82.91
N PHE A 1078 -16.83 -15.67 -82.46
CA PHE A 1078 -17.81 -16.74 -82.30
C PHE A 1078 -18.90 -16.60 -83.36
N GLU A 1079 -19.36 -17.73 -83.89
CA GLU A 1079 -20.49 -17.79 -84.81
C GLU A 1079 -21.45 -18.88 -84.33
N LYS A 1080 -22.70 -18.50 -84.06
CA LYS A 1080 -23.78 -19.43 -83.73
C LYS A 1080 -24.81 -19.43 -84.85
N LYS A 1081 -25.19 -20.63 -85.27
CA LYS A 1081 -26.27 -20.90 -86.22
C LYS A 1081 -27.35 -21.71 -85.52
N GLY A 1082 -28.61 -21.39 -85.77
CA GLY A 1082 -29.73 -22.08 -85.13
C GLY A 1082 -31.05 -21.85 -85.84
N SER A 1083 -32.09 -22.53 -85.34
CA SER A 1083 -33.48 -22.28 -85.70
C SER A 1083 -34.10 -21.25 -84.76
N LEU A 1084 -34.88 -20.33 -85.34
CA LEU A 1084 -35.73 -19.37 -84.63
C LEU A 1084 -37.17 -19.64 -85.04
N THR A 1085 -38.05 -19.88 -84.08
CA THR A 1085 -39.47 -20.12 -84.34
C THR A 1085 -40.26 -18.83 -84.13
N LEU A 1086 -40.87 -18.32 -85.20
CA LEU A 1086 -41.89 -17.28 -85.10
C LEU A 1086 -43.22 -17.97 -84.81
N VAL A 1087 -43.79 -17.71 -83.63
CA VAL A 1087 -45.16 -18.10 -83.26
C VAL A 1087 -46.06 -16.87 -83.27
N GLN A 1088 -47.37 -17.07 -83.39
CA GLN A 1088 -48.38 -16.00 -83.40
C GLN A 1088 -49.31 -16.13 -82.20
#